data_AF-A0A9X1MKC4-F1
#
_entry.id   AF-A0A9X1MKC4-F1
#
_cell.length_a   1.000
_cell.length_b   1.000
_cell.length_c   1.000
_cell.angle_alpha   90.00
_cell.angle_beta   90.00
_cell.angle_gamma   90.00
#
_symmetry.space_group_name_H-M   'P 1'
#
loop_
_entity.id
_entity.type
_entity.pdbx_description
1 polymer ?
#
loop_
_entity_poly.entity_id
_entity_poly.type
_entity_poly.pdbx_seq_one_letter_code
_entity_poly.pdbx_strand_id
1 'polypeptide(L)'
;MTSKLVSRLSSIVTLLLWTALVSLPLNSSVHAQGFDPFAGLEGLDNGFASNDPNLKVTGKFVVDPAKHFGLIEVTAAVDDGWYLYSITQKPGGPLPSKLTLTPNEAVLTIGKFATDQKPKIVPPDDIMPVPQEKHYHSVTWKAPFAYADGVDPQSLVLDLQYSGQTCSDSGTCVPQRAKLTAAYAGEAAIDVPADFGKGATPAPAPTTTMAAYKITGKVGDYETPGGHSIISGFISPTTVQPGDTVRVTLIVNVTDDYHVYAYDTEDPLIYKPTIMGLGKETPWKMTAPTTENPVVVKELIPGEAPLKYHVGNTTWTFDVLVPKDAPPGDYPIVGYIGYQTCTEATCDRPHGVKFEALAKVGAATDAGKTPLAFSEAPYNAAAEAAAGGEIVSVVSSPQAPTREGAVGGSGRWQVVNSEKITSIYMAMFLALVGGGLLNFMPCVLPVVGLKIMAFAHQGGEHRARVLGLNVVYTLGLLSVFWALAMLAIGAHVLGQSAGGDATAQGWGSQFGNPWFSIPLLSLVFVMALSFLGVWELQIPGFVGGSTAGELTSREGYSGAFFKGIFTTLLATPCSGPFLGPVFGFTLASEPYVTFLVFTCIGLGMASPYLVIAAFPSMIRFLPKPGAWMETFKNLMGFVLLGTVVYMLTIVEKDLMLPTLALLVFLGVGCWLLGLTPPGSEFGTSMKYWGAALAIAVFGAYGSFYLLVKGETKIAWQYVAESEFATIEDDLLSLQKSGQTVMVDFTATWCPNCKYNFASAIDTQEVAAVVSQNNIVPKIIDYTNEDPPLKALLNGLGYNSIPMFAVFPANRPGEVYVLSDVITKQDVINVLNDAGPSSASAAVTGNTTTAKTAMVAH
;
A
#
# COMPACT_ATOMS: atom_id res chain seq x y z
N MET A 1 -18.02 42.95 -31.64
CA MET A 1 -19.48 43.06 -31.43
C MET A 1 -20.02 41.70 -31.00
N THR A 2 -19.60 41.17 -29.85
CA THR A 2 -19.91 39.75 -29.49
C THR A 2 -19.93 39.43 -27.98
N SER A 3 -19.47 40.28 -27.05
CA SER A 3 -19.59 39.95 -25.60
C SER A 3 -20.97 40.27 -25.00
N LYS A 4 -21.68 41.28 -25.53
CA LYS A 4 -23.02 41.66 -25.07
C LYS A 4 -24.11 40.66 -25.48
N LEU A 5 -23.90 39.87 -26.54
CA LEU A 5 -24.86 38.85 -26.98
C LEU A 5 -24.77 37.59 -26.10
N VAL A 6 -23.55 37.18 -25.75
CA VAL A 6 -23.27 36.03 -24.86
C VAL A 6 -23.77 36.28 -23.44
N SER A 7 -23.57 37.49 -22.90
CA SER A 7 -24.10 37.90 -21.59
C SER A 7 -25.64 37.92 -21.55
N ARG A 8 -26.31 38.33 -22.64
CA ARG A 8 -27.78 38.35 -22.71
C ARG A 8 -28.39 36.96 -22.88
N LEU A 9 -27.74 36.06 -23.60
CA LEU A 9 -28.16 34.65 -23.73
C LEU A 9 -27.95 33.88 -22.41
N SER A 10 -26.84 34.13 -21.70
CA SER A 10 -26.60 33.60 -20.36
C SER A 10 -27.67 34.04 -19.35
N SER A 11 -28.10 35.30 -19.40
CA SER A 11 -29.14 35.82 -18.49
C SER A 11 -30.52 35.21 -18.74
N ILE A 12 -30.87 34.89 -19.99
CA ILE A 12 -32.16 34.28 -20.36
C ILE A 12 -32.22 32.79 -19.94
N VAL A 13 -31.10 32.07 -20.09
CA VAL A 13 -31.00 30.65 -19.69
C VAL A 13 -31.00 30.50 -18.16
N THR A 14 -30.36 31.42 -17.44
CA THR A 14 -30.35 31.43 -15.97
C THR A 14 -31.73 31.71 -15.39
N LEU A 15 -32.55 32.54 -16.04
CA LEU A 15 -33.91 32.85 -15.63
C LEU A 15 -34.87 31.65 -15.81
N LEU A 16 -34.67 30.84 -16.85
CA LEU A 16 -35.46 29.62 -17.11
C LEU A 16 -35.10 28.47 -16.14
N LEU A 17 -33.84 28.38 -15.72
CA LEU A 17 -33.37 27.41 -14.72
C LEU A 17 -33.84 27.77 -13.29
N TRP A 18 -33.93 29.06 -12.96
CA TRP A 18 -34.43 29.52 -11.65
C TRP A 18 -35.93 29.21 -11.44
N THR A 19 -36.75 29.28 -12.49
CA THR A 19 -38.18 28.97 -12.39
C THR A 19 -38.49 27.49 -12.14
N ALA A 20 -37.53 26.59 -12.40
CA ALA A 20 -37.70 25.14 -12.21
C ALA A 20 -37.28 24.63 -10.81
N LEU A 21 -36.54 25.42 -10.02
CA LEU A 21 -35.87 24.97 -8.78
C LEU A 21 -36.56 25.41 -7.47
N VAL A 22 -37.61 26.23 -7.51
CA VAL A 22 -38.25 26.83 -6.30
C VAL A 22 -39.43 25.99 -5.75
N SER A 23 -39.61 24.74 -6.17
CA SER A 23 -40.70 23.88 -5.68
C SER A 23 -40.17 22.63 -4.99
N LEU A 24 -39.72 22.72 -3.73
CA LEU A 24 -39.77 21.69 -2.68
C LEU A 24 -39.00 22.16 -1.40
N PRO A 25 -39.56 22.05 -0.18
CA PRO A 25 -38.94 22.55 1.04
C PRO A 25 -38.09 21.48 1.76
N LEU A 26 -36.95 21.90 2.32
CA LEU A 26 -36.10 21.18 3.29
C LEU A 26 -36.59 21.40 4.73
N ASN A 27 -36.37 20.45 5.63
CA ASN A 27 -36.43 20.71 7.07
C ASN A 27 -35.35 19.95 7.89
N SER A 28 -34.52 20.76 8.57
CA SER A 28 -34.01 20.71 9.96
C SER A 28 -33.27 19.49 10.57
N SER A 29 -31.94 19.67 10.75
CA SER A 29 -31.14 19.74 12.01
C SER A 29 -31.28 18.73 13.18
N VAL A 30 -30.15 18.18 13.66
CA VAL A 30 -29.79 17.88 15.09
C VAL A 30 -28.24 17.84 15.20
N HIS A 31 -27.56 18.83 15.80
CA HIS A 31 -27.03 18.95 17.19
C HIS A 31 -25.95 17.93 17.63
N ALA A 32 -24.77 18.49 17.94
CA ALA A 32 -23.62 17.89 18.61
C ALA A 32 -23.70 18.08 20.14
N GLN A 33 -23.15 17.16 20.93
CA GLN A 33 -22.67 17.41 22.29
C GLN A 33 -21.45 16.53 22.60
N GLY A 34 -20.39 17.14 23.12
CA GLY A 34 -19.17 16.49 23.58
C GLY A 34 -19.16 16.25 25.09
N PHE A 35 -18.25 15.37 25.52
CA PHE A 35 -17.80 15.19 26.90
C PHE A 35 -16.33 14.75 26.85
N ASP A 36 -15.42 15.55 27.39
CA ASP A 36 -13.98 15.24 27.52
C ASP A 36 -13.67 15.00 29.01
N PRO A 37 -13.34 13.77 29.44
CA PRO A 37 -13.08 13.45 30.84
C PRO A 37 -11.71 13.91 31.35
N PHE A 38 -10.85 14.53 30.52
CA PHE A 38 -9.43 14.73 30.86
C PHE A 38 -8.93 16.17 30.73
N ALA A 39 -9.81 17.15 30.93
CA ALA A 39 -9.40 18.53 31.16
C ALA A 39 -8.58 18.64 32.47
N GLY A 40 -7.24 18.60 32.35
CA GLY A 40 -6.34 18.84 33.47
C GLY A 40 -4.93 18.23 33.43
N LEU A 41 -4.49 17.58 32.35
CA LEU A 41 -3.17 16.94 32.27
C LEU A 41 -2.42 17.25 30.97
N GLU A 42 -2.30 18.53 30.61
CA GLU A 42 -1.37 18.97 29.57
C GLU A 42 0.01 19.21 30.20
N GLY A 43 1.03 18.42 29.81
CA GLY A 43 2.44 18.71 30.13
C GLY A 43 3.37 17.56 30.56
N LEU A 44 3.17 16.31 30.12
CA LEU A 44 4.15 15.22 30.39
C LEU A 44 4.39 14.36 29.13
N ASP A 45 5.38 14.74 28.32
CA ASP A 45 5.85 14.03 27.12
C ASP A 45 6.67 12.76 27.44
N ASN A 46 6.21 11.93 28.39
CA ASN A 46 6.91 10.71 28.84
C ASN A 46 6.11 9.43 28.56
N GLY A 47 5.25 9.48 27.54
CA GLY A 47 4.51 8.34 27.03
C GLY A 47 5.06 7.85 25.69
N PHE A 48 4.72 6.61 25.32
CA PHE A 48 5.05 6.09 24.00
C PHE A 48 3.87 6.29 23.03
N ALA A 49 4.17 6.48 21.74
CA ALA A 49 3.15 6.45 20.69
C ALA A 49 2.65 5.01 20.52
N SER A 50 1.47 4.71 21.04
CA SER A 50 0.78 3.44 20.81
C SER A 50 0.26 3.38 19.37
N ASN A 51 0.31 2.20 18.77
CA ASN A 51 -0.35 1.96 17.48
C ASN A 51 -1.88 1.88 17.62
N ASP A 52 -2.41 2.13 18.81
CA ASP A 52 -3.83 2.10 19.15
C ASP A 52 -4.21 3.44 19.78
N PRO A 53 -5.05 4.25 19.11
CA PRO A 53 -5.46 5.55 19.65
C PRO A 53 -6.19 5.43 21.00
N ASN A 54 -6.68 4.23 21.35
CA ASN A 54 -7.44 3.96 22.57
C ASN A 54 -6.56 3.58 23.77
N LEU A 55 -5.23 3.58 23.66
CA LEU A 55 -4.30 3.29 24.77
C LEU A 55 -3.27 4.41 24.91
N LYS A 56 -3.18 5.02 26.10
CA LYS A 56 -2.12 5.98 26.46
C LYS A 56 -1.34 5.44 27.65
N VAL A 57 -0.02 5.31 27.54
CA VAL A 57 0.82 4.83 28.66
C VAL A 57 1.90 5.85 28.98
N THR A 58 2.10 6.15 30.26
CA THR A 58 3.11 7.09 30.77
C THR A 58 3.94 6.45 31.86
N GLY A 59 5.23 6.76 31.91
CA GLY A 59 6.16 6.27 32.94
C GLY A 59 6.79 7.40 33.73
N LYS A 60 6.88 7.23 35.05
CA LYS A 60 7.66 8.11 35.92
C LYS A 60 8.34 7.32 37.03
N PHE A 61 9.35 7.89 37.65
CA PHE A 61 9.97 7.31 38.84
C PHE A 61 10.35 8.37 39.85
N VAL A 62 10.27 8.01 41.13
CA VAL A 62 10.77 8.83 42.25
C VAL A 62 11.89 8.10 42.96
N VAL A 63 12.76 8.82 43.66
CA VAL A 63 13.88 8.25 44.41
C VAL A 63 13.86 8.66 45.88
N ASP A 64 14.42 7.83 46.74
CA ASP A 64 14.75 8.11 48.14
C ASP A 64 16.28 8.11 48.25
N PRO A 65 16.94 9.29 48.12
CA PRO A 65 18.40 9.38 48.11
C PRO A 65 19.06 8.89 49.40
N ALA A 66 18.34 8.94 50.53
CA ALA A 66 18.86 8.50 51.81
C ALA A 66 18.99 6.97 51.90
N LYS A 67 18.23 6.23 51.07
CA LYS A 67 18.21 4.77 51.07
C LYS A 67 18.70 4.14 49.77
N HIS A 68 19.04 4.94 48.75
CA HIS A 68 19.43 4.48 47.41
C HIS A 68 18.35 3.60 46.73
N PHE A 69 17.08 3.95 46.95
CA PHE A 69 15.94 3.27 46.35
C PHE A 69 15.15 4.19 45.44
N GLY A 70 14.49 3.62 44.45
CA GLY A 70 13.49 4.32 43.66
C GLY A 70 12.23 3.49 43.48
N LEU A 71 11.17 4.16 43.04
CA LEU A 71 9.88 3.56 42.75
C LEU A 71 9.48 3.98 41.34
N ILE A 72 9.37 3.00 40.45
CA ILE A 72 8.85 3.21 39.09
C ILE A 72 7.33 3.12 39.16
N GLU A 73 6.64 4.08 38.56
CA GLU A 73 5.20 4.08 38.34
C GLU A 73 4.90 4.18 36.84
N VAL A 74 4.22 3.17 36.29
CA VAL A 74 3.78 3.14 34.90
C VAL A 74 2.26 3.16 34.88
N THR A 75 1.65 4.15 34.24
CA THR A 75 0.18 4.28 34.16
C THR A 75 -0.28 4.07 32.73
N ALA A 76 -1.18 3.12 32.52
CA ALA A 76 -1.89 2.94 31.25
C ALA A 76 -3.35 3.39 31.40
N ALA A 77 -3.80 4.25 30.49
CA ALA A 77 -5.17 4.70 30.35
C ALA A 77 -5.77 4.15 29.05
N VAL A 78 -7.02 3.68 29.11
CA VAL A 78 -7.78 3.15 27.98
C VAL A 78 -9.14 3.82 27.85
N ASP A 79 -9.59 4.04 26.63
CA ASP A 79 -10.88 4.67 26.35
C ASP A 79 -12.08 3.82 26.80
N ASP A 80 -13.24 4.45 26.93
CA ASP A 80 -14.47 3.78 27.37
C ASP A 80 -14.87 2.65 26.40
N GLY A 81 -15.19 1.47 26.95
CA GLY A 81 -15.48 0.26 26.18
C GLY A 81 -14.24 -0.56 25.81
N TRP A 82 -13.04 -0.12 26.19
CA TRP A 82 -11.78 -0.83 26.04
C TRP A 82 -11.17 -1.25 27.39
N TYR A 83 -10.37 -2.30 27.37
CA TYR A 83 -9.72 -2.87 28.55
C TYR A 83 -8.36 -3.50 28.25
N LEU A 84 -7.55 -3.65 29.31
CA LEU A 84 -6.28 -4.39 29.32
C LEU A 84 -6.40 -5.66 30.16
N TYR A 85 -5.62 -6.68 29.83
CA TYR A 85 -5.51 -7.88 30.69
C TYR A 85 -4.49 -7.69 31.80
N SER A 86 -4.82 -8.17 33.00
CA SER A 86 -3.99 -7.99 34.19
C SER A 86 -2.65 -8.72 34.11
N ILE A 87 -1.61 -8.13 34.72
CA ILE A 87 -0.28 -8.76 34.90
C ILE A 87 -0.35 -10.06 35.71
N THR A 88 -1.45 -10.29 36.45
CA THR A 88 -1.70 -11.48 37.26
C THR A 88 -2.52 -12.57 36.57
N GLN A 89 -2.90 -12.37 35.29
CA GLN A 89 -3.70 -13.33 34.54
C GLN A 89 -3.06 -14.73 34.56
N LYS A 90 -3.87 -15.72 34.94
CA LYS A 90 -3.41 -17.11 35.06
C LYS A 90 -3.09 -17.75 33.71
N PRO A 91 -2.11 -18.68 33.66
CA PRO A 91 -1.84 -19.47 32.47
C PRO A 91 -3.10 -20.18 31.94
N GLY A 92 -3.27 -20.22 30.61
CA GLY A 92 -4.45 -20.76 29.94
C GLY A 92 -5.55 -19.72 29.63
N GLY A 93 -5.33 -18.46 30.01
CA GLY A 93 -6.18 -17.33 29.67
C GLY A 93 -5.58 -16.40 28.61
N PRO A 94 -6.20 -15.23 28.37
CA PRO A 94 -5.66 -14.22 27.46
C PRO A 94 -4.27 -13.73 27.91
N LEU A 95 -3.49 -13.19 26.96
CA LEU A 95 -2.11 -12.77 27.25
C LEU A 95 -2.10 -11.59 28.25
N PRO A 96 -1.41 -11.71 29.40
CA PRO A 96 -1.29 -10.62 30.37
C PRO A 96 -0.47 -9.46 29.81
N SER A 97 -0.75 -8.24 30.29
CA SER A 97 0.22 -7.15 30.18
C SER A 97 1.51 -7.54 30.92
N LYS A 98 2.68 -7.17 30.37
CA LYS A 98 4.01 -7.41 30.91
C LYS A 98 4.83 -6.12 30.83
N LEU A 99 5.49 -5.79 31.94
CA LEU A 99 6.44 -4.68 32.05
C LEU A 99 7.81 -5.23 32.44
N THR A 100 8.84 -4.87 31.69
CA THR A 100 10.22 -5.28 31.94
C THR A 100 11.13 -4.08 31.86
N LEU A 101 12.00 -3.87 32.85
CA LEU A 101 13.03 -2.84 32.78
C LEU A 101 14.18 -3.34 31.90
N THR A 102 14.64 -2.50 30.98
CA THR A 102 15.83 -2.77 30.16
C THR A 102 17.07 -2.76 31.06
N PRO A 103 18.02 -3.70 30.91
CA PRO A 103 19.21 -3.73 31.75
C PRO A 103 19.93 -2.38 31.78
N ASN A 104 20.21 -1.87 32.99
CA ASN A 104 20.89 -0.60 33.22
C ASN A 104 21.97 -0.82 34.30
N GLU A 105 23.21 -0.44 34.02
CA GLU A 105 24.36 -0.61 34.93
C GLU A 105 24.21 0.14 36.25
N ALA A 106 23.42 1.22 36.28
CA ALA A 106 23.12 2.00 37.47
C ALA A 106 22.06 1.35 38.37
N VAL A 107 21.26 0.40 37.86
CA VAL A 107 20.18 -0.27 38.61
C VAL A 107 20.66 -1.63 39.09
N LEU A 108 20.76 -1.79 40.40
CA LEU A 108 21.26 -2.99 41.05
C LEU A 108 20.21 -4.11 41.12
N THR A 109 18.94 -3.77 41.32
CA THR A 109 17.83 -4.74 41.46
C THR A 109 16.49 -4.06 41.21
N ILE A 110 15.54 -4.78 40.61
CA ILE A 110 14.13 -4.37 40.45
C ILE A 110 13.17 -5.38 41.10
N GLY A 111 12.14 -4.88 41.78
CA GLY A 111 11.06 -5.66 42.37
C GLY A 111 9.99 -6.05 41.35
N LYS A 112 9.04 -6.89 41.76
CA LYS A 112 7.90 -7.24 40.90
C LYS A 112 6.97 -6.04 40.74
N PHE A 113 6.46 -5.82 39.52
CA PHE A 113 5.38 -4.87 39.29
C PHE A 113 4.11 -5.34 39.99
N ALA A 114 3.46 -4.43 40.72
CA ALA A 114 2.17 -4.62 41.36
C ALA A 114 1.20 -3.54 40.88
N THR A 115 -0.08 -3.87 40.73
CA THR A 115 -1.11 -2.89 40.36
C THR A 115 -1.61 -2.13 41.58
N ASP A 116 -1.95 -0.86 41.38
CA ASP A 116 -2.66 -0.04 42.36
C ASP A 116 -4.14 -0.44 42.50
N GLN A 117 -4.73 -0.92 41.40
CA GLN A 117 -6.13 -1.36 41.32
C GLN A 117 -6.23 -2.88 41.14
N LYS A 118 -7.30 -3.48 41.68
CA LYS A 118 -7.61 -4.89 41.44
C LYS A 118 -8.32 -5.04 40.08
N PRO A 119 -8.02 -6.08 39.29
CA PRO A 119 -8.72 -6.32 38.04
C PRO A 119 -10.17 -6.72 38.28
N LYS A 120 -11.04 -6.37 37.32
CA LYS A 120 -12.39 -6.91 37.21
C LYS A 120 -12.30 -8.33 36.67
N ILE A 121 -12.80 -9.30 37.44
CA ILE A 121 -12.80 -10.71 37.05
C ILE A 121 -14.08 -11.01 36.28
N VAL A 122 -13.92 -11.48 35.04
CA VAL A 122 -14.99 -11.99 34.18
C VAL A 122 -14.97 -13.53 34.23
N PRO A 123 -16.12 -14.20 34.40
CA PRO A 123 -16.18 -15.67 34.42
C PRO A 123 -15.66 -16.31 33.11
N PRO A 124 -15.21 -17.58 33.15
CA PRO A 124 -14.87 -18.34 31.94
C PRO A 124 -16.02 -18.41 30.94
N ASP A 125 -15.71 -18.52 29.66
CA ASP A 125 -16.66 -18.71 28.56
C ASP A 125 -16.26 -19.90 27.67
N ASP A 126 -17.05 -20.18 26.62
CA ASP A 126 -16.83 -21.32 25.72
C ASP A 126 -15.51 -21.22 24.93
N ILE A 127 -14.91 -20.04 24.86
CA ILE A 127 -13.66 -19.75 24.11
C ILE A 127 -12.45 -19.78 25.06
N MET A 128 -12.62 -19.29 26.29
CA MET A 128 -11.57 -19.12 27.30
C MET A 128 -11.93 -19.88 28.59
N PRO A 129 -11.26 -21.02 28.88
CA PRO A 129 -11.62 -21.91 29.99
C PRO A 129 -11.20 -21.40 31.38
N VAL A 130 -10.61 -20.20 31.48
CA VAL A 130 -10.18 -19.59 32.75
C VAL A 130 -10.80 -18.21 32.95
N PRO A 131 -10.99 -17.75 34.20
CA PRO A 131 -11.48 -16.40 34.47
C PRO A 131 -10.56 -15.33 33.88
N GLN A 132 -11.14 -14.32 33.26
CA GLN A 132 -10.41 -13.23 32.61
C GLN A 132 -10.29 -12.04 33.58
N GLU A 133 -9.08 -11.56 33.82
CA GLU A 133 -8.77 -10.44 34.71
C GLU A 133 -8.55 -9.17 33.88
N LYS A 134 -9.49 -8.22 33.92
CA LYS A 134 -9.53 -7.03 33.05
C LYS A 134 -9.40 -5.72 33.82
N HIS A 135 -8.66 -4.75 33.29
CA HIS A 135 -8.58 -3.37 33.77
C HIS A 135 -9.25 -2.42 32.77
N TYR A 136 -10.16 -1.60 33.24
CA TYR A 136 -10.89 -0.59 32.45
C TYR A 136 -10.45 0.82 32.87
N HIS A 137 -10.59 1.80 31.98
CA HIS A 137 -10.25 3.22 32.17
C HIS A 137 -8.77 3.51 32.44
N SER A 138 -8.20 3.04 33.55
CA SER A 138 -6.79 3.26 33.88
C SER A 138 -6.25 2.25 34.88
N VAL A 139 -4.98 1.89 34.77
CA VAL A 139 -4.24 1.07 35.74
C VAL A 139 -2.82 1.61 35.92
N THR A 140 -2.33 1.66 37.16
CA THR A 140 -0.95 2.03 37.48
C THR A 140 -0.19 0.85 38.06
N TRP A 141 0.92 0.47 37.43
CA TRP A 141 1.85 -0.53 37.93
C TRP A 141 3.02 0.13 38.65
N LYS A 142 3.36 -0.39 39.82
CA LYS A 142 4.47 0.11 40.65
C LYS A 142 5.50 -0.98 40.89
N ALA A 143 6.78 -0.65 40.77
CA ALA A 143 7.89 -1.55 41.10
C ALA A 143 9.03 -0.78 41.79
N PRO A 144 9.49 -1.22 42.97
CA PRO A 144 10.66 -0.63 43.60
C PRO A 144 11.95 -1.07 42.89
N PHE A 145 12.98 -0.24 42.90
CA PHE A 145 14.31 -0.57 42.41
C PHE A 145 15.39 -0.04 43.35
N ALA A 146 16.54 -0.68 43.36
CA ALA A 146 17.75 -0.22 44.04
C ALA A 146 18.77 0.26 42.99
N TYR A 147 19.49 1.34 43.27
CA TYR A 147 20.50 1.89 42.37
C TYR A 147 21.84 2.08 43.09
N ALA A 148 22.93 2.16 42.32
CA ALA A 148 24.28 2.17 42.86
C ALA A 148 24.65 3.48 43.61
N ASP A 149 25.53 3.36 44.61
CA ASP A 149 26.08 4.50 45.35
C ASP A 149 26.86 5.43 44.41
N GLY A 150 26.62 6.74 44.51
CA GLY A 150 27.30 7.76 43.71
C GLY A 150 26.66 8.07 42.34
N VAL A 151 25.55 7.42 42.00
CA VAL A 151 24.75 7.77 40.82
C VAL A 151 23.90 9.01 41.12
N ASP A 152 23.96 10.03 40.26
CA ASP A 152 23.06 11.17 40.31
C ASP A 152 21.66 10.74 39.87
N PRO A 153 20.63 10.82 40.73
CA PRO A 153 19.28 10.38 40.39
C PRO A 153 18.65 11.12 39.21
N GLN A 154 19.06 12.36 38.93
CA GLN A 154 18.57 13.13 37.78
C GLN A 154 19.13 12.63 36.44
N SER A 155 20.24 11.89 36.48
CA SER A 155 20.89 11.31 35.30
C SER A 155 20.41 9.89 34.98
N LEU A 156 19.54 9.31 35.82
CA LEU A 156 18.99 7.96 35.62
C LEU A 156 17.99 7.96 34.46
N VAL A 157 18.30 7.17 33.42
CA VAL A 157 17.39 6.87 32.31
C VAL A 157 16.87 5.45 32.49
N LEU A 158 15.56 5.30 32.75
CA LEU A 158 14.93 4.00 33.00
C LEU A 158 14.02 3.61 31.84
N ASP A 159 14.56 2.84 30.90
CA ASP A 159 13.81 2.35 29.74
C ASP A 159 13.05 1.07 30.05
N LEU A 160 11.74 1.10 29.90
CA LEU A 160 10.82 -0.01 30.14
C LEU A 160 10.26 -0.54 28.83
N GLN A 161 10.15 -1.86 28.73
CA GLN A 161 9.42 -2.54 27.66
C GLN A 161 8.04 -2.95 28.17
N TYR A 162 7.01 -2.46 27.49
CA TYR A 162 5.63 -2.86 27.67
C TYR A 162 5.22 -3.84 26.56
N SER A 163 4.55 -4.93 26.93
CA SER A 163 3.91 -5.87 26.01
C SER A 163 2.53 -6.21 26.55
N GLY A 164 1.48 -6.08 25.75
CA GLY A 164 0.10 -6.37 26.15
C GLY A 164 -0.87 -6.30 24.97
N GLN A 165 -2.16 -6.29 25.25
CA GLN A 165 -3.19 -6.06 24.24
C GLN A 165 -4.32 -5.20 24.82
N THR A 166 -4.80 -4.25 24.02
CA THR A 166 -6.00 -3.46 24.30
C THR A 166 -7.16 -4.14 23.60
N CYS A 167 -8.23 -4.47 24.32
CA CYS A 167 -9.39 -5.15 23.74
C CYS A 167 -10.66 -4.36 23.98
N SER A 168 -11.54 -4.33 22.98
CA SER A 168 -12.88 -3.80 23.11
C SER A 168 -13.83 -4.88 23.63
N ASP A 169 -14.93 -4.46 24.28
CA ASP A 169 -16.01 -5.37 24.65
C ASP A 169 -16.71 -6.02 23.42
N SER A 170 -16.47 -5.49 22.20
CA SER A 170 -16.96 -6.06 20.93
C SER A 170 -16.08 -7.19 20.38
N GLY A 171 -14.99 -7.55 21.06
CA GLY A 171 -14.09 -8.65 20.69
C GLY A 171 -12.93 -8.26 19.77
N THR A 172 -12.73 -6.98 19.49
CA THR A 172 -11.56 -6.49 18.75
C THR A 172 -10.40 -6.32 19.72
N CYS A 173 -9.25 -6.96 19.46
CA CYS A 173 -8.06 -6.81 20.29
C CYS A 173 -6.89 -6.30 19.45
N VAL A 174 -6.22 -5.25 19.93
CA VAL A 174 -5.04 -4.65 19.31
C VAL A 174 -3.81 -4.97 20.18
N PRO A 175 -2.87 -5.80 19.71
CA PRO A 175 -1.64 -6.09 20.44
C PRO A 175 -0.72 -4.86 20.46
N GLN A 176 -0.04 -4.65 21.58
CA GLN A 176 0.81 -3.49 21.84
C GLN A 176 2.18 -3.96 22.33
N ARG A 177 3.23 -3.45 21.68
CA ARG A 177 4.60 -3.57 22.15
C ARG A 177 5.28 -2.22 22.02
N ALA A 178 5.82 -1.72 23.12
CA ALA A 178 6.44 -0.41 23.10
C ALA A 178 7.54 -0.27 24.14
N LYS A 179 8.45 0.65 23.85
CA LYS A 179 9.46 1.13 24.78
C LYS A 179 8.99 2.46 25.34
N LEU A 180 9.10 2.63 26.66
CA LEU A 180 8.79 3.89 27.34
C LEU A 180 9.93 4.22 28.31
N THR A 181 10.37 5.46 28.30
CA THR A 181 11.37 5.95 29.25
C THR A 181 10.63 6.57 30.43
N ALA A 182 10.83 6.02 31.63
CA ALA A 182 10.23 6.61 32.82
C ALA A 182 10.97 7.92 33.16
N ALA A 183 10.20 8.99 33.36
CA ALA A 183 10.77 10.29 33.70
C ALA A 183 11.00 10.46 35.20
N TYR A 184 12.07 11.17 35.54
CA TYR A 184 12.36 11.55 36.90
C TYR A 184 11.29 12.51 37.44
N ALA A 185 10.57 12.10 38.48
CA ALA A 185 9.48 12.85 39.11
C ALA A 185 9.85 13.42 40.49
N GLY A 186 11.13 13.36 40.87
CA GLY A 186 11.66 13.96 42.11
C GLY A 186 11.92 12.96 43.23
N GLU A 187 12.14 13.52 44.42
CA GLU A 187 12.50 12.76 45.62
C GLU A 187 11.27 12.53 46.51
N ALA A 188 11.08 11.29 46.96
CA ALA A 188 9.99 10.92 47.86
C ALA A 188 10.44 9.84 48.84
N ALA A 189 9.85 9.81 50.03
CA ALA A 189 10.09 8.72 50.98
C ALA A 189 9.43 7.43 50.46
N ILE A 190 10.24 6.38 50.25
CA ILE A 190 9.76 5.09 49.73
C ILE A 190 9.77 4.06 50.86
N ASP A 191 8.63 3.41 51.06
CA ASP A 191 8.47 2.32 52.00
C ASP A 191 8.66 0.98 51.27
N VAL A 192 9.85 0.40 51.43
CA VAL A 192 10.21 -0.93 50.92
C VAL A 192 10.70 -1.79 52.09
N PRO A 193 10.51 -3.12 52.04
CA PRO A 193 11.04 -4.03 53.06
C PRO A 193 12.53 -3.77 53.33
N ALA A 194 12.94 -3.77 54.60
CA ALA A 194 14.27 -3.34 55.05
C ALA A 194 15.44 -4.23 54.55
N ASP A 195 15.13 -5.33 53.89
CA ASP A 195 16.02 -6.31 53.26
C ASP A 195 16.11 -6.18 51.73
N PHE A 196 15.26 -5.36 51.10
CA PHE A 196 15.28 -5.14 49.66
C PHE A 196 16.60 -4.46 49.20
N GLY A 197 17.32 -5.08 48.26
CA GLY A 197 18.56 -4.55 47.68
C GLY A 197 19.82 -4.64 48.56
N LYS A 198 19.73 -5.11 49.81
CA LYS A 198 20.92 -5.29 50.67
C LYS A 198 21.82 -6.40 50.14
N GLY A 199 23.03 -6.03 49.71
CA GLY A 199 24.03 -6.96 49.17
C GLY A 199 23.99 -7.15 47.65
N ALA A 200 23.20 -6.35 46.93
CA ALA A 200 23.18 -6.36 45.47
C ALA A 200 24.42 -5.64 44.91
N THR A 201 25.46 -6.37 44.53
CA THR A 201 26.48 -5.88 43.60
C THR A 201 25.89 -5.81 42.18
N PRO A 202 26.39 -4.93 41.29
CA PRO A 202 25.98 -4.90 39.89
C PRO A 202 26.00 -6.32 39.34
N ALA A 203 24.93 -6.70 38.65
CA ALA A 203 24.76 -8.05 38.13
C ALA A 203 26.08 -8.47 37.42
N PRO A 204 26.78 -9.51 37.90
CA PRO A 204 27.97 -9.98 37.22
C PRO A 204 27.58 -10.30 35.77
N ALA A 205 28.41 -9.89 34.81
CA ALA A 205 28.39 -10.50 33.47
C ALA A 205 28.30 -12.01 33.65
N PRO A 206 27.49 -12.73 32.85
CA PRO A 206 27.12 -14.11 33.13
C PRO A 206 28.37 -14.99 33.15
N THR A 207 28.96 -15.15 34.34
CA THR A 207 30.02 -16.10 34.64
C THR A 207 29.34 -17.31 35.24
N THR A 208 28.44 -17.92 34.47
CA THR A 208 28.14 -19.32 34.68
C THR A 208 29.44 -20.03 34.40
N THR A 209 30.05 -20.62 35.43
CA THR A 209 31.31 -21.32 35.33
C THR A 209 31.21 -22.36 34.22
N MET A 210 32.01 -22.19 33.16
CA MET A 210 31.82 -22.80 31.84
C MET A 210 32.06 -24.33 31.82
N ALA A 211 32.46 -24.91 32.95
CA ALA A 211 32.82 -26.32 33.09
C ALA A 211 31.63 -27.27 33.41
N ALA A 212 30.39 -26.79 33.54
CA ALA A 212 29.26 -27.62 34.01
C ALA A 212 27.99 -27.59 33.13
N TYR A 213 28.01 -26.96 31.95
CA TYR A 213 26.83 -26.89 31.10
C TYR A 213 26.50 -28.27 30.50
N LYS A 214 25.29 -28.77 30.79
CA LYS A 214 24.78 -30.01 30.19
C LYS A 214 23.80 -29.66 29.09
N ILE A 215 24.05 -30.20 27.90
CA ILE A 215 23.11 -30.13 26.77
C ILE A 215 21.81 -30.82 27.19
N THR A 216 20.69 -30.12 27.02
CA THR A 216 19.35 -30.60 27.38
C THR A 216 18.51 -30.95 26.15
N GLY A 217 18.85 -30.40 24.99
CA GLY A 217 18.22 -30.71 23.71
C GLY A 217 18.56 -32.09 23.15
N LYS A 218 17.82 -32.48 22.11
CA LYS A 218 18.08 -33.68 21.30
C LYS A 218 19.04 -33.34 20.18
N VAL A 219 20.13 -34.10 20.06
CA VAL A 219 21.11 -33.95 18.98
C VAL A 219 20.54 -34.45 17.65
N GLY A 220 20.67 -33.67 16.59
CA GLY A 220 20.24 -34.03 15.23
C GLY A 220 18.99 -33.29 14.79
N ASP A 221 18.23 -33.89 13.88
CA ASP A 221 17.03 -33.27 13.28
C ASP A 221 15.92 -33.09 14.33
N TYR A 222 15.32 -31.91 14.33
CA TYR A 222 14.23 -31.51 15.22
C TYR A 222 12.97 -31.21 14.41
N GLU A 223 11.98 -32.09 14.53
CA GLU A 223 10.64 -31.88 13.99
C GLU A 223 9.86 -30.91 14.88
N THR A 224 9.33 -29.85 14.27
CA THR A 224 8.63 -28.82 15.02
C THR A 224 7.21 -29.29 15.39
N PRO A 225 6.82 -29.31 16.68
CA PRO A 225 5.51 -29.82 17.08
C PRO A 225 4.36 -29.05 16.45
N GLY A 226 3.59 -29.72 15.60
CA GLY A 226 2.45 -29.11 14.89
C GLY A 226 2.84 -28.08 13.82
N GLY A 227 4.11 -28.06 13.39
CA GLY A 227 4.61 -27.23 12.31
C GLY A 227 5.10 -28.05 11.12
N HIS A 228 5.28 -27.37 9.99
CA HIS A 228 5.69 -27.98 8.71
C HIS A 228 7.20 -27.89 8.44
N SER A 229 8.02 -27.95 9.50
CA SER A 229 9.47 -27.73 9.42
C SER A 229 10.29 -28.74 10.24
N ILE A 230 11.45 -29.10 9.68
CA ILE A 230 12.51 -29.87 10.32
C ILE A 230 13.75 -28.98 10.42
N ILE A 231 14.26 -28.77 11.62
CA ILE A 231 15.48 -27.99 11.87
C ILE A 231 16.64 -28.93 12.13
N SER A 232 17.78 -28.66 11.51
CA SER A 232 19.04 -29.33 11.80
C SER A 232 20.17 -28.31 11.80
N GLY A 233 21.36 -28.69 12.28
CA GLY A 233 22.49 -27.79 12.24
C GLY A 233 23.72 -28.30 12.96
N PHE A 234 24.81 -27.56 12.83
CA PHE A 234 26.10 -27.88 13.44
C PHE A 234 26.92 -26.61 13.68
N ILE A 235 27.86 -26.70 14.60
CA ILE A 235 28.94 -25.72 14.76
C ILE A 235 30.21 -26.22 14.07
N SER A 236 30.99 -25.30 13.53
CA SER A 236 32.29 -25.55 12.93
C SER A 236 33.15 -24.28 13.08
N PRO A 237 34.40 -24.37 13.54
CA PRO A 237 35.11 -25.58 13.92
C PRO A 237 34.77 -26.05 15.35
N THR A 238 35.11 -27.29 15.71
CA THR A 238 34.78 -27.88 17.02
C THR A 238 35.73 -27.39 18.10
N THR A 239 37.01 -27.27 17.75
CA THR A 239 38.04 -26.62 18.57
C THR A 239 38.50 -25.33 17.89
N VAL A 240 38.58 -24.24 18.64
CA VAL A 240 38.96 -22.90 18.18
C VAL A 240 40.02 -22.28 19.07
N GLN A 241 40.89 -21.42 18.51
CA GLN A 241 41.82 -20.63 19.31
C GLN A 241 41.14 -19.36 19.86
N PRO A 242 41.62 -18.80 20.99
CA PRO A 242 41.17 -17.49 21.44
C PRO A 242 41.36 -16.44 20.34
N GLY A 243 40.29 -15.69 20.01
CA GLY A 243 40.30 -14.72 18.91
C GLY A 243 39.77 -15.24 17.57
N ASP A 244 39.54 -16.55 17.43
CA ASP A 244 38.90 -17.13 16.25
C ASP A 244 37.37 -16.99 16.32
N THR A 245 36.67 -17.56 15.33
CA THR A 245 35.21 -17.58 15.26
C THR A 245 34.68 -19.00 15.19
N VAL A 246 33.52 -19.24 15.82
CA VAL A 246 32.76 -20.48 15.70
C VAL A 246 31.58 -20.22 14.79
N ARG A 247 31.57 -20.83 13.60
CA ARG A 247 30.44 -20.73 12.67
C ARG A 247 29.32 -21.66 13.10
N VAL A 248 28.14 -21.10 13.31
CA VAL A 248 26.89 -21.83 13.54
C VAL A 248 26.15 -21.92 12.21
N THR A 249 25.77 -23.14 11.82
CA THR A 249 24.95 -23.41 10.63
C THR A 249 23.62 -24.00 11.06
N LEU A 250 22.52 -23.34 10.71
CA LEU A 250 21.14 -23.77 10.95
C LEU A 250 20.46 -24.03 9.61
N ILE A 251 19.82 -25.19 9.46
CA ILE A 251 19.14 -25.61 8.25
C ILE A 251 17.68 -25.87 8.62
N VAL A 252 16.76 -25.11 8.05
CA VAL A 252 15.32 -25.31 8.20
C VAL A 252 14.77 -25.85 6.89
N ASN A 253 14.38 -27.11 6.92
CA ASN A 253 13.71 -27.79 5.83
C ASN A 253 12.20 -27.68 6.04
N VAL A 254 11.48 -27.18 5.03
CA VAL A 254 10.02 -27.04 5.06
C VAL A 254 9.38 -28.05 4.11
N THR A 255 8.23 -28.61 4.47
CA THR A 255 7.48 -29.52 3.59
C THR A 255 6.77 -28.76 2.46
N ASP A 256 6.42 -29.44 1.36
CA ASP A 256 5.93 -28.85 0.10
C ASP A 256 4.87 -27.73 0.27
N ASP A 257 5.04 -26.66 -0.51
CA ASP A 257 4.31 -25.38 -0.57
C ASP A 257 4.49 -24.39 0.60
N TYR A 258 5.23 -24.77 1.66
CA TYR A 258 5.57 -23.85 2.74
C TYR A 258 6.84 -23.04 2.45
N HIS A 259 6.87 -21.81 2.97
CA HIS A 259 8.02 -20.91 3.00
C HIS A 259 8.30 -20.46 4.43
N VAL A 260 9.52 -19.99 4.67
CA VAL A 260 9.93 -19.38 5.95
C VAL A 260 10.29 -17.92 5.72
N TYR A 261 9.90 -17.03 6.62
CA TYR A 261 10.24 -15.61 6.47
C TYR A 261 11.74 -15.36 6.54
N ALA A 262 12.19 -14.31 5.86
CA ALA A 262 13.58 -13.91 5.86
C ALA A 262 14.04 -13.48 7.27
N TYR A 263 15.36 -13.50 7.47
CA TYR A 263 15.94 -13.02 8.70
C TYR A 263 15.71 -11.51 8.86
N ASP A 264 15.29 -11.09 10.05
CA ASP A 264 15.15 -9.69 10.44
C ASP A 264 15.64 -9.50 11.89
N THR A 265 16.08 -8.29 12.21
CA THR A 265 16.46 -7.90 13.58
C THR A 265 15.26 -7.41 14.39
N GLU A 266 14.14 -7.13 13.72
CA GLU A 266 12.90 -6.67 14.34
C GLU A 266 11.82 -7.76 14.31
N ASP A 267 10.95 -7.79 15.32
CA ASP A 267 9.78 -8.68 15.39
C ASP A 267 8.48 -7.86 15.20
N PRO A 268 8.09 -7.56 13.94
CA PRO A 268 6.87 -6.83 13.63
C PRO A 268 5.60 -7.56 14.08
N LEU A 269 4.50 -6.81 14.20
CA LEU A 269 3.22 -7.34 14.69
C LEU A 269 2.44 -8.09 13.61
N ILE A 270 2.66 -7.77 12.34
CA ILE A 270 1.85 -8.24 11.20
C ILE A 270 2.32 -9.61 10.67
N TYR A 271 3.63 -9.85 10.68
CA TYR A 271 4.25 -11.12 10.27
C TYR A 271 5.39 -11.48 11.22
N LYS A 272 5.76 -12.77 11.31
CA LYS A 272 6.83 -13.24 12.20
C LYS A 272 8.09 -13.61 11.42
N PRO A 273 9.04 -12.67 11.24
CA PRO A 273 10.28 -12.96 10.55
C PRO A 273 11.10 -14.03 11.29
N THR A 274 12.08 -14.56 10.57
CA THR A 274 13.09 -15.38 11.22
C THR A 274 13.98 -14.48 12.06
N ILE A 275 14.06 -14.75 13.35
CA ILE A 275 14.87 -14.02 14.32
C ILE A 275 15.83 -14.99 14.98
N MET A 276 17.06 -14.55 15.23
CA MET A 276 18.09 -15.37 15.86
C MET A 276 18.88 -14.55 16.87
N GLY A 277 19.19 -15.16 18.02
CA GLY A 277 19.99 -14.53 19.05
C GLY A 277 20.67 -15.55 19.95
N LEU A 278 21.75 -15.12 20.59
CA LEU A 278 22.45 -15.91 21.61
C LEU A 278 21.76 -15.78 22.97
N GLY A 279 21.73 -16.87 23.71
CA GLY A 279 21.28 -16.89 25.11
C GLY A 279 22.31 -16.28 26.05
N LYS A 280 21.88 -15.95 27.28
CA LYS A 280 22.77 -15.42 28.33
C LYS A 280 23.87 -16.39 28.74
N GLU A 281 23.68 -17.67 28.42
CA GLU A 281 24.63 -18.75 28.67
C GLU A 281 25.85 -18.67 27.76
N THR A 282 25.76 -17.98 26.62
CA THR A 282 26.87 -17.73 25.70
C THR A 282 27.32 -16.27 25.82
N PRO A 283 28.40 -15.97 26.57
CA PRO A 283 28.84 -14.61 26.86
C PRO A 283 29.59 -13.94 25.69
N TRP A 284 29.31 -14.35 24.45
CA TRP A 284 30.04 -13.95 23.24
C TRP A 284 29.12 -13.24 22.25
N LYS A 285 29.72 -12.49 21.33
CA LYS A 285 29.00 -11.75 20.29
C LYS A 285 28.79 -12.61 19.05
N MET A 286 27.75 -12.34 18.26
CA MET A 286 27.51 -13.00 16.98
C MET A 286 27.53 -12.00 15.82
N THR A 287 27.83 -12.48 14.62
CA THR A 287 27.59 -11.72 13.37
C THR A 287 26.14 -11.86 12.94
N ALA A 288 25.69 -10.98 12.02
CA ALA A 288 24.35 -11.09 11.46
C ALA A 288 24.21 -12.40 10.66
N PRO A 289 23.15 -13.19 10.87
CA PRO A 289 22.84 -14.36 10.05
C PRO A 289 22.77 -14.03 8.57
N THR A 290 23.48 -14.81 7.78
CA THR A 290 23.46 -14.76 6.31
C THR A 290 22.91 -16.05 5.75
N THR A 291 22.34 -15.99 4.55
CA THR A 291 21.87 -17.17 3.82
C THR A 291 22.17 -17.00 2.34
N GLU A 292 22.50 -18.12 1.69
CA GLU A 292 22.66 -18.17 0.23
C GLU A 292 21.32 -18.39 -0.48
N ASN A 293 20.25 -18.67 0.26
CA ASN A 293 18.94 -18.92 -0.33
C ASN A 293 18.32 -17.62 -0.85
N PRO A 294 17.72 -17.64 -2.05
CA PRO A 294 17.10 -16.45 -2.62
C PRO A 294 15.96 -15.97 -1.73
N VAL A 295 15.88 -14.65 -1.55
CA VAL A 295 14.77 -13.99 -0.86
C VAL A 295 13.72 -13.61 -1.90
N VAL A 296 12.48 -14.06 -1.69
CA VAL A 296 11.31 -13.57 -2.40
C VAL A 296 10.77 -12.36 -1.66
N VAL A 297 10.55 -11.27 -2.40
CA VAL A 297 10.03 -10.00 -1.86
C VAL A 297 8.63 -9.79 -2.42
N LYS A 298 7.63 -9.70 -1.54
CA LYS A 298 6.21 -9.53 -1.90
C LYS A 298 5.66 -8.29 -1.20
N GLU A 299 5.25 -7.30 -1.99
CA GLU A 299 4.57 -6.13 -1.47
C GLU A 299 3.09 -6.46 -1.28
N LEU A 300 2.64 -6.53 -0.02
CA LEU A 300 1.24 -6.80 0.32
C LEU A 300 0.41 -5.52 0.40
N ILE A 301 1.01 -4.44 0.88
CA ILE A 301 0.38 -3.15 1.11
C ILE A 301 1.34 -2.08 0.56
N PRO A 302 0.91 -1.24 -0.40
CA PRO A 302 1.72 -0.12 -0.87
C PRO A 302 2.07 0.81 0.29
N GLY A 303 3.37 1.01 0.54
CA GLY A 303 3.88 1.86 1.62
C GLY A 303 4.30 1.13 2.91
N GLU A 304 4.11 -0.19 3.03
CA GLU A 304 4.68 -0.99 4.12
C GLU A 304 5.95 -1.74 3.70
N ALA A 305 6.77 -2.16 4.68
CA ALA A 305 7.93 -2.98 4.43
C ALA A 305 7.51 -4.27 3.70
N PRO A 306 8.09 -4.57 2.53
CA PRO A 306 7.64 -5.71 1.75
C PRO A 306 7.97 -7.00 2.50
N LEU A 307 7.05 -7.96 2.41
CA LEU A 307 7.19 -9.27 3.01
C LEU A 307 8.35 -10.02 2.35
N LYS A 308 9.33 -10.44 3.13
CA LYS A 308 10.52 -11.18 2.65
C LYS A 308 10.47 -12.62 3.14
N TYR A 309 10.58 -13.58 2.24
CA TYR A 309 10.59 -15.00 2.61
C TYR A 309 11.48 -15.86 1.70
N HIS A 310 11.84 -17.05 2.17
CA HIS A 310 12.60 -18.06 1.45
C HIS A 310 11.73 -19.26 1.12
N VAL A 311 11.83 -19.74 -0.12
CA VAL A 311 11.11 -20.94 -0.59
C VAL A 311 12.04 -22.14 -0.53
N GLY A 312 11.56 -23.24 0.06
CA GLY A 312 12.33 -24.47 0.21
C GLY A 312 13.33 -24.41 1.37
N ASN A 313 14.29 -25.34 1.33
CA ASN A 313 15.23 -25.55 2.43
C ASN A 313 16.14 -24.33 2.63
N THR A 314 16.03 -23.69 3.79
CA THR A 314 16.76 -22.46 4.10
C THR A 314 17.89 -22.74 5.07
N THR A 315 19.11 -22.39 4.69
CA THR A 315 20.33 -22.52 5.49
C THR A 315 20.81 -21.14 5.92
N TRP A 316 20.86 -20.88 7.21
CA TRP A 316 21.45 -19.69 7.81
C TRP A 316 22.79 -19.98 8.45
N THR A 317 23.73 -19.06 8.28
CA THR A 317 25.05 -19.12 8.87
C THR A 317 25.38 -17.81 9.59
N PHE A 318 25.95 -17.90 10.77
CA PHE A 318 26.54 -16.76 11.48
C PHE A 318 27.76 -17.22 12.29
N ASP A 319 28.62 -16.27 12.60
CA ASP A 319 29.88 -16.50 13.29
C ASP A 319 29.78 -15.96 14.73
N VAL A 320 30.08 -16.79 15.72
CA VAL A 320 30.21 -16.41 17.13
C VAL A 320 31.67 -16.05 17.40
N LEU A 321 31.92 -14.85 17.91
CA LEU A 321 33.25 -14.28 18.10
C LEU A 321 33.84 -14.73 19.45
N VAL A 322 34.94 -15.48 19.41
CA VAL A 322 35.65 -15.91 20.62
C VAL A 322 36.59 -14.79 21.07
N PRO A 323 36.49 -14.30 22.32
CA PRO A 323 37.40 -13.29 22.84
C PRO A 323 38.87 -13.77 22.80
N LYS A 324 39.80 -12.84 22.54
CA LYS A 324 41.24 -13.13 22.48
C LYS A 324 41.83 -13.57 23.82
N ASP A 325 41.17 -13.21 24.91
CA ASP A 325 41.50 -13.51 26.29
C ASP A 325 40.70 -14.71 26.85
N ALA A 326 39.93 -15.41 26.01
CA ALA A 326 39.14 -16.57 26.43
C ALA A 326 40.05 -17.70 26.97
N PRO A 327 39.87 -18.14 28.23
CA PRO A 327 40.61 -19.27 28.79
C PRO A 327 40.38 -20.59 28.02
N PRO A 328 41.34 -21.52 27.96
CA PRO A 328 41.10 -22.84 27.40
C PRO A 328 40.02 -23.59 28.21
N GLY A 329 39.06 -24.22 27.51
CA GLY A 329 37.93 -24.89 28.15
C GLY A 329 36.80 -25.20 27.17
N ASP A 330 35.73 -25.82 27.67
CA ASP A 330 34.50 -26.04 26.90
C ASP A 330 33.52 -24.89 27.16
N TYR A 331 32.93 -24.35 26.10
CA TYR A 331 32.07 -23.17 26.12
C TYR A 331 30.72 -23.52 25.49
N PRO A 332 29.59 -23.32 26.19
CA PRO A 332 28.28 -23.57 25.61
C PRO A 332 27.91 -22.47 24.60
N ILE A 333 27.58 -22.91 23.39
CA ILE A 333 26.93 -22.12 22.34
C ILE A 333 25.44 -22.42 22.44
N VAL A 334 24.71 -21.51 23.07
CA VAL A 334 23.27 -21.57 23.31
C VAL A 334 22.65 -20.39 22.60
N GLY A 335 21.70 -20.67 21.73
CA GLY A 335 20.93 -19.61 21.09
C GLY A 335 19.52 -20.06 20.77
N TYR A 336 18.78 -19.14 20.21
CA TYR A 336 17.37 -19.29 19.92
C TYR A 336 17.11 -18.87 18.47
N ILE A 337 16.32 -19.66 17.77
CA ILE A 337 15.74 -19.31 16.46
C ILE A 337 14.23 -19.21 16.62
N GLY A 338 13.66 -18.07 16.27
CA GLY A 338 12.22 -17.84 16.17
C GLY A 338 11.86 -17.72 14.71
N TYR A 339 10.85 -18.43 14.24
CA TYR A 339 10.43 -18.35 12.84
C TYR A 339 8.97 -18.77 12.70
N GLN A 340 8.40 -18.49 11.53
CA GLN A 340 7.06 -18.92 11.16
C GLN A 340 7.09 -19.49 9.74
N THR A 341 6.41 -20.62 9.56
CA THR A 341 6.20 -21.26 8.27
C THR A 341 4.82 -20.90 7.73
N CYS A 342 4.75 -20.54 6.46
CA CYS A 342 3.51 -20.12 5.82
C CYS A 342 3.39 -20.69 4.41
N THR A 343 2.16 -20.89 3.96
CA THR A 343 1.80 -21.02 2.54
C THR A 343 1.34 -19.65 2.03
N GLU A 344 0.91 -19.56 0.76
CA GLU A 344 0.30 -18.34 0.23
C GLU A 344 -1.03 -17.94 0.92
N ALA A 345 -1.67 -18.86 1.65
CA ALA A 345 -3.02 -18.65 2.21
C ALA A 345 -3.12 -18.88 3.74
N THR A 346 -2.22 -19.66 4.33
CA THR A 346 -2.29 -20.05 5.75
C THR A 346 -0.90 -20.09 6.37
N CYS A 347 -0.80 -19.78 7.67
CA CYS A 347 0.45 -19.79 8.41
C CYS A 347 0.35 -20.69 9.64
N ASP A 348 1.46 -21.34 9.96
CA ASP A 348 1.65 -22.05 11.22
C ASP A 348 1.77 -21.06 12.38
N ARG A 349 1.66 -21.57 13.60
CA ARG A 349 1.94 -20.75 14.78
C ARG A 349 3.43 -20.40 14.80
N PRO A 350 3.82 -19.19 15.26
CA PRO A 350 5.23 -18.85 15.38
C PRO A 350 5.93 -19.81 16.35
N HIS A 351 7.03 -20.40 15.91
CA HIS A 351 7.79 -21.40 16.64
C HIS A 351 9.11 -20.82 17.15
N GLY A 352 9.44 -21.10 18.40
CA GLY A 352 10.78 -20.88 18.95
C GLY A 352 11.50 -22.21 19.12
N VAL A 353 12.79 -22.26 18.80
CA VAL A 353 13.62 -23.43 19.04
C VAL A 353 14.93 -22.98 19.66
N LYS A 354 15.29 -23.61 20.78
CA LYS A 354 16.59 -23.45 21.44
C LYS A 354 17.58 -24.42 20.80
N PHE A 355 18.74 -23.92 20.37
CA PHE A 355 19.86 -24.74 19.89
C PHE A 355 21.06 -24.66 20.86
N GLU A 356 21.74 -25.78 21.04
CA GLU A 356 22.84 -25.93 22.01
C GLU A 356 23.99 -26.77 21.42
N ALA A 357 25.23 -26.34 21.61
CA ALA A 357 26.43 -27.15 21.41
C ALA A 357 27.56 -26.72 22.35
N LEU A 358 28.60 -27.54 22.47
CA LEU A 358 29.83 -27.20 23.19
C LEU A 358 30.94 -26.91 22.18
N ALA A 359 31.49 -25.69 22.20
CA ALA A 359 32.69 -25.32 21.46
C ALA A 359 33.90 -25.41 22.39
N LYS A 360 35.02 -25.97 21.91
CA LYS A 360 36.23 -26.12 22.71
C LYS A 360 37.23 -25.01 22.39
N VAL A 361 37.64 -24.23 23.38
CA VAL A 361 38.74 -23.27 23.23
C VAL A 361 40.05 -23.96 23.56
N GLY A 362 40.98 -24.04 22.61
CA GLY A 362 42.20 -24.81 22.72
C GLY A 362 43.37 -24.24 21.90
N ALA A 363 44.52 -24.91 21.95
CA ALA A 363 45.75 -24.42 21.33
C ALA A 363 45.78 -24.56 19.79
N ALA A 364 44.89 -25.35 19.19
CA ALA A 364 44.85 -25.57 17.75
C ALA A 364 43.39 -25.68 17.28
N THR A 365 43.10 -25.00 16.17
CA THR A 365 41.80 -25.04 15.52
C THR A 365 41.68 -26.34 14.72
N ASP A 366 40.66 -27.14 14.99
CA ASP A 366 40.35 -28.35 14.21
C ASP A 366 39.32 -28.02 13.12
N ALA A 367 39.14 -28.87 12.11
CA ALA A 367 38.07 -28.67 11.10
C ALA A 367 36.80 -29.47 11.44
N GLY A 368 36.62 -29.85 12.71
CA GLY A 368 35.54 -30.74 13.13
C GLY A 368 34.18 -30.05 13.07
N LYS A 369 33.13 -30.82 12.74
CA LYS A 369 31.73 -30.37 12.86
C LYS A 369 31.08 -31.04 14.07
N THR A 370 30.49 -30.24 14.95
CA THR A 370 29.72 -30.76 16.10
C THR A 370 28.24 -30.47 15.87
N PRO A 371 27.36 -31.49 15.84
CA PRO A 371 25.93 -31.29 15.62
C PRO A 371 25.30 -30.49 16.76
N LEU A 372 24.33 -29.64 16.41
CA LEU A 372 23.52 -28.91 17.38
C LEU A 372 22.49 -29.84 18.02
N ALA A 373 22.19 -29.57 19.29
CA ALA A 373 21.07 -30.15 20.00
C ALA A 373 19.92 -29.15 20.10
N PHE A 374 18.69 -29.60 19.87
CA PHE A 374 17.52 -28.74 19.80
C PHE A 374 16.48 -29.09 20.86
N SER A 375 15.78 -28.07 21.36
CA SER A 375 14.62 -28.22 22.25
C SER A 375 13.58 -27.14 21.99
N GLU A 376 12.33 -27.43 22.33
CA GLU A 376 11.22 -26.48 22.16
C GLU A 376 11.43 -25.23 23.03
N ALA A 377 11.21 -24.07 22.45
CA ALA A 377 11.21 -22.79 23.15
C ALA A 377 10.00 -21.95 22.71
N PRO A 378 9.48 -21.07 23.57
CA PRO A 378 8.46 -20.13 23.12
C PRO A 378 9.09 -19.09 22.20
N TYR A 379 8.39 -18.66 21.14
CA TYR A 379 8.91 -17.69 20.15
C TYR A 379 9.42 -16.39 20.80
N ASN A 380 8.78 -15.96 21.90
CA ASN A 380 9.21 -14.78 22.65
C ASN A 380 10.62 -14.92 23.26
N ALA A 381 11.07 -16.13 23.60
CA ALA A 381 12.44 -16.35 24.07
C ALA A 381 13.46 -16.08 22.94
N ALA A 382 13.11 -16.41 21.70
CA ALA A 382 13.92 -16.05 20.54
C ALA A 382 13.90 -14.55 20.26
N ALA A 383 12.75 -13.88 20.44
CA ALA A 383 12.65 -12.42 20.33
C ALA A 383 13.44 -11.69 21.40
N GLU A 384 13.39 -12.14 22.66
CA GLU A 384 14.20 -11.59 23.75
C GLU A 384 15.70 -11.80 23.50
N ALA A 385 16.10 -12.98 22.99
CA ALA A 385 17.50 -13.27 22.64
C ALA A 385 18.00 -12.43 21.45
N ALA A 386 17.18 -12.25 20.41
CA ALA A 386 17.51 -11.43 19.25
C ALA A 386 17.63 -9.94 19.62
N ALA A 387 16.75 -9.44 20.49
CA ALA A 387 16.77 -8.05 20.94
C ALA A 387 17.90 -7.74 21.95
N GLY A 388 18.34 -8.74 22.72
CA GLY A 388 19.40 -8.60 23.72
C GLY A 388 20.81 -8.96 23.23
N GLY A 389 20.94 -9.55 22.03
CA GLY A 389 22.21 -9.98 21.47
C GLY A 389 22.98 -8.84 20.80
N GLU A 390 24.27 -8.72 21.11
CA GLU A 390 25.14 -7.74 20.45
C GLU A 390 25.60 -8.29 19.08
N ILE A 391 24.95 -7.85 18.00
CA ILE A 391 25.27 -8.25 16.62
C ILE A 391 26.40 -7.36 16.07
N VAL A 392 27.51 -7.96 15.67
CA VAL A 392 28.67 -7.25 15.10
C VAL A 392 28.59 -7.29 13.57
N SER A 393 28.51 -6.12 12.94
CA SER A 393 28.57 -5.94 11.49
C SER A 393 30.02 -6.01 10.99
N VAL A 394 30.46 -7.22 10.62
CA VAL A 394 31.81 -7.42 10.08
C VAL A 394 31.81 -7.17 8.57
N VAL A 395 32.30 -6.00 8.16
CA VAL A 395 32.68 -5.74 6.76
C VAL A 395 33.95 -6.55 6.48
N SER A 396 33.84 -7.61 5.69
CA SER A 396 34.99 -8.33 5.15
C SER A 396 34.69 -8.75 3.72
N SER A 397 35.29 -8.00 2.79
CA SER A 397 35.33 -8.23 1.35
C SER A 397 36.26 -9.40 1.02
N PRO A 398 35.82 -10.38 0.20
CA PRO A 398 36.71 -11.18 -0.61
C PRO A 398 36.70 -10.64 -2.05
N GLN A 399 37.87 -10.22 -2.54
CA GLN A 399 38.12 -9.88 -3.94
C GLN A 399 37.74 -11.05 -4.87
N ALA A 400 36.84 -10.77 -5.82
CA ALA A 400 36.65 -11.56 -7.04
C ALA A 400 37.51 -10.96 -8.18
N PRO A 401 37.99 -11.78 -9.13
CA PRO A 401 39.00 -11.38 -10.10
C PRO A 401 38.43 -10.45 -11.17
N THR A 402 39.29 -9.53 -11.59
CA THR A 402 39.14 -8.59 -12.70
C THR A 402 38.67 -9.25 -14.00
N ARG A 403 37.55 -8.75 -14.55
CA ARG A 403 37.40 -8.57 -15.99
C ARG A 403 36.94 -7.15 -16.27
N GLU A 404 37.86 -6.41 -16.90
CA GLU A 404 37.62 -5.09 -17.48
C GLU A 404 36.57 -5.16 -18.59
N GLY A 405 35.65 -4.20 -18.53
CA GLY A 405 34.59 -3.97 -19.51
C GLY A 405 33.64 -2.88 -19.03
N ALA A 406 34.18 -1.72 -18.60
CA ALA A 406 33.41 -0.48 -18.48
C ALA A 406 32.82 -0.12 -19.87
N VAL A 407 31.57 0.30 -20.01
CA VAL A 407 30.95 1.59 -19.66
C VAL A 407 29.43 1.33 -19.62
N GLY A 408 28.55 1.83 -18.75
CA GLY A 408 28.52 2.89 -17.75
C GLY A 408 27.06 3.34 -17.65
N GLY A 409 26.37 3.03 -16.56
CA GLY A 409 24.95 3.37 -16.34
C GLY A 409 24.52 3.01 -14.93
N SER A 410 24.37 4.02 -14.08
CA SER A 410 24.00 3.92 -12.67
C SER A 410 22.50 3.65 -12.51
N GLY A 411 22.12 2.37 -12.35
CA GLY A 411 20.86 1.95 -11.75
C GLY A 411 21.16 1.08 -10.53
N ARG A 412 20.69 1.48 -9.33
CA ARG A 412 21.08 0.88 -8.04
C ARG A 412 20.35 -0.42 -7.69
N TRP A 413 19.70 -1.06 -8.66
CA TRP A 413 18.99 -2.33 -8.49
C TRP A 413 19.18 -3.20 -9.73
N GLN A 414 19.72 -4.40 -9.55
CA GLN A 414 19.68 -5.43 -10.58
C GLN A 414 18.34 -6.16 -10.44
N VAL A 415 17.43 -5.93 -11.38
CA VAL A 415 16.25 -6.78 -11.55
C VAL A 415 16.75 -8.14 -12.04
N VAL A 416 16.84 -9.10 -11.12
CA VAL A 416 16.99 -10.50 -11.49
C VAL A 416 15.60 -10.97 -11.89
N ASN A 417 15.36 -11.11 -13.20
CA ASN A 417 14.19 -11.80 -13.68
C ASN A 417 14.17 -13.19 -13.03
N SER A 418 13.22 -13.40 -12.13
CA SER A 418 12.87 -14.74 -11.71
C SER A 418 12.20 -15.39 -12.92
N GLU A 419 12.99 -16.05 -13.76
CA GLU A 419 12.46 -17.06 -14.68
C GLU A 419 11.91 -18.20 -13.83
N LYS A 420 10.74 -17.99 -13.21
CA LYS A 420 9.77 -19.09 -13.18
C LYS A 420 9.46 -19.32 -14.65
N ILE A 421 10.07 -20.36 -15.22
CA ILE A 421 9.62 -20.96 -16.47
C ILE A 421 8.16 -21.40 -16.21
N THR A 422 7.23 -20.47 -16.33
CA THR A 422 5.88 -20.79 -16.78
C THR A 422 6.15 -21.38 -18.15
N SER A 423 6.18 -22.72 -18.23
CA SER A 423 6.40 -23.45 -19.47
C SER A 423 5.68 -22.70 -20.58
N ILE A 424 6.37 -22.32 -21.66
CA ILE A 424 5.76 -21.52 -22.72
C ILE A 424 4.45 -22.14 -23.22
N TYR A 425 4.35 -23.48 -23.16
CA TYR A 425 3.13 -24.23 -23.40
C TYR A 425 2.01 -23.91 -22.41
N MET A 426 2.32 -23.75 -21.13
CA MET A 426 1.37 -23.31 -20.08
C MET A 426 0.98 -21.85 -20.28
N ALA A 427 1.91 -20.95 -20.63
CA ALA A 427 1.58 -19.56 -20.95
C ALA A 427 0.68 -19.45 -22.19
N MET A 428 0.97 -20.21 -23.24
CA MET A 428 0.13 -20.31 -24.45
C MET A 428 -1.25 -20.92 -24.14
N PHE A 429 -1.32 -21.94 -23.30
CA PHE A 429 -2.58 -22.53 -22.87
C PHE A 429 -3.42 -21.54 -22.05
N LEU A 430 -2.82 -20.85 -21.09
CA LEU A 430 -3.49 -19.82 -20.30
C LEU A 430 -3.91 -18.63 -21.16
N ALA A 431 -3.09 -18.23 -22.14
CA ALA A 431 -3.43 -17.21 -23.13
C ALA A 431 -4.62 -17.62 -24.00
N LEU A 432 -4.68 -18.89 -24.44
CA LEU A 432 -5.80 -19.44 -25.18
C LEU A 432 -7.08 -19.47 -24.34
N VAL A 433 -6.98 -19.92 -23.08
CA VAL A 433 -8.11 -19.93 -22.14
C VAL A 433 -8.57 -18.52 -21.81
N GLY A 434 -7.64 -17.60 -21.53
CA GLY A 434 -7.91 -16.19 -21.25
C GLY A 434 -8.56 -15.48 -22.44
N GLY A 435 -8.08 -15.74 -23.66
CA GLY A 435 -8.72 -15.29 -24.89
C GLY A 435 -10.14 -15.84 -25.05
N GLY A 436 -10.35 -17.12 -24.72
CA GLY A 436 -11.68 -17.73 -24.66
C GLY A 436 -12.60 -17.01 -23.67
N LEU A 437 -12.08 -16.69 -22.48
CA LEU A 437 -12.80 -16.00 -21.41
C LEU A 437 -13.26 -14.59 -21.82
N LEU A 438 -12.53 -13.90 -22.71
CA LEU A 438 -12.94 -12.59 -23.24
C LEU A 438 -14.34 -12.62 -23.89
N ASN A 439 -14.78 -13.77 -24.42
CA ASN A 439 -16.12 -13.90 -24.99
C ASN A 439 -17.25 -13.82 -23.95
N PHE A 440 -16.96 -14.08 -22.67
CA PHE A 440 -17.92 -13.99 -21.57
C PHE A 440 -17.96 -12.61 -20.93
N MET A 441 -17.13 -11.68 -21.40
CA MET A 441 -17.16 -10.32 -20.89
C MET A 441 -18.41 -9.57 -21.35
N PRO A 442 -19.01 -8.74 -20.48
CA PRO A 442 -20.24 -8.02 -20.76
C PRO A 442 -20.28 -7.25 -22.08
N CYS A 443 -19.16 -6.68 -22.54
CA CYS A 443 -19.13 -5.88 -23.77
C CYS A 443 -18.84 -6.70 -25.04
N VAL A 444 -18.45 -7.97 -24.91
CA VAL A 444 -18.12 -8.86 -26.04
C VAL A 444 -19.32 -9.74 -26.41
N LEU A 445 -20.05 -10.21 -25.40
CA LEU A 445 -21.30 -10.97 -25.55
C LEU A 445 -22.30 -10.35 -26.54
N PRO A 446 -22.60 -9.03 -26.47
CA PRO A 446 -23.26 -8.23 -27.50
C PRO A 446 -22.92 -8.55 -28.96
N VAL A 447 -21.63 -8.50 -29.30
CA VAL A 447 -21.16 -8.59 -30.68
C VAL A 447 -21.07 -10.05 -31.12
N VAL A 448 -20.70 -10.94 -30.20
CA VAL A 448 -20.70 -12.40 -30.39
C VAL A 448 -22.11 -12.88 -30.76
N GLY A 449 -23.14 -12.43 -30.03
CA GLY A 449 -24.53 -12.78 -30.30
C GLY A 449 -24.96 -12.39 -31.73
N LEU A 450 -24.68 -11.15 -32.15
CA LEU A 450 -25.01 -10.67 -33.50
C LEU A 450 -24.30 -11.47 -34.60
N LYS A 451 -23.03 -11.82 -34.39
CA LYS A 451 -22.25 -12.63 -35.34
C LYS A 451 -22.75 -14.07 -35.42
N ILE A 452 -23.08 -14.67 -34.29
CA ILE A 452 -23.66 -16.01 -34.21
C ILE A 452 -24.98 -16.08 -35.00
N MET A 453 -25.81 -15.02 -34.93
CA MET A 453 -27.07 -14.94 -35.66
C MET A 453 -26.88 -14.67 -37.16
N ALA A 454 -25.83 -13.96 -37.55
CA ALA A 454 -25.45 -13.86 -38.96
C ALA A 454 -25.14 -15.25 -39.58
N PHE A 455 -24.67 -16.23 -38.78
CA PHE A 455 -24.54 -17.61 -39.26
C PHE A 455 -25.86 -18.34 -39.41
N ALA A 456 -26.85 -18.05 -38.57
CA ALA A 456 -28.19 -18.64 -38.71
C ALA A 456 -28.83 -18.25 -40.05
N HIS A 457 -28.56 -17.04 -40.55
CA HIS A 457 -28.95 -16.59 -41.90
C HIS A 457 -28.12 -17.22 -43.03
N GLN A 458 -26.90 -17.69 -42.75
CA GLN A 458 -26.02 -18.39 -43.70
C GLN A 458 -26.25 -19.92 -43.74
N GLY A 459 -27.24 -20.43 -43.00
CA GLY A 459 -27.56 -21.86 -42.83
C GLY A 459 -27.97 -22.65 -44.09
N GLY A 460 -27.80 -22.08 -45.29
CA GLY A 460 -28.03 -22.71 -46.60
C GLY A 460 -26.87 -22.56 -47.59
N GLU A 461 -25.74 -21.96 -47.21
CA GLU A 461 -24.59 -21.74 -48.10
C GLU A 461 -23.61 -22.93 -48.12
N HIS A 462 -22.79 -23.01 -49.19
CA HIS A 462 -21.78 -24.06 -49.35
C HIS A 462 -20.74 -24.03 -48.22
N ARG A 463 -20.44 -25.18 -47.60
CA ARG A 463 -19.54 -25.31 -46.43
C ARG A 463 -18.20 -24.59 -46.58
N ALA A 464 -17.60 -24.65 -47.77
CA ALA A 464 -16.33 -23.98 -48.06
C ALA A 464 -16.41 -22.45 -47.97
N ARG A 465 -17.56 -21.86 -48.35
CA ARG A 465 -17.78 -20.40 -48.27
C ARG A 465 -17.95 -19.95 -46.82
N VAL A 466 -18.69 -20.72 -46.02
CA VAL A 466 -18.88 -20.45 -44.58
C VAL A 466 -17.55 -20.55 -43.82
N LEU A 467 -16.75 -21.59 -44.08
CA LEU A 467 -15.42 -21.74 -43.47
C LEU A 467 -14.51 -20.58 -43.87
N GLY A 468 -14.46 -20.24 -45.16
CA GLY A 468 -13.63 -19.14 -45.65
C GLY A 468 -13.99 -17.80 -45.00
N LEU A 469 -15.28 -17.47 -44.89
CA LEU A 469 -15.72 -16.22 -44.24
C LEU A 469 -15.31 -16.15 -42.77
N ASN A 470 -15.32 -17.29 -42.05
CA ASN A 470 -14.92 -17.37 -40.65
C ASN A 470 -13.41 -17.28 -40.43
N VAL A 471 -12.62 -17.89 -41.32
CA VAL A 471 -11.16 -17.76 -41.30
C VAL A 471 -10.76 -16.31 -41.56
N VAL A 472 -11.37 -15.65 -42.54
CA VAL A 472 -11.06 -14.25 -42.85
C VAL A 472 -11.54 -13.30 -41.73
N TYR A 473 -12.67 -13.60 -41.08
CA TYR A 473 -13.07 -12.90 -39.86
C TYR A 473 -12.06 -13.06 -38.72
N THR A 474 -11.57 -14.28 -38.52
CA THR A 474 -10.53 -14.59 -37.52
C THR A 474 -9.22 -13.87 -37.83
N LEU A 475 -8.83 -13.79 -39.10
CA LEU A 475 -7.65 -13.01 -39.53
C LEU A 475 -7.81 -11.52 -39.22
N GLY A 476 -9.01 -10.96 -39.39
CA GLY A 476 -9.32 -9.59 -38.98
C GLY A 476 -9.13 -9.38 -37.47
N LEU A 477 -9.65 -10.32 -36.67
CA LEU A 477 -9.49 -10.30 -35.22
C LEU A 477 -8.01 -10.42 -34.80
N LEU A 478 -7.27 -11.37 -35.38
CA LEU A 478 -5.85 -11.59 -35.11
C LEU A 478 -5.00 -10.38 -35.51
N SER A 479 -5.35 -9.67 -36.59
CA SER A 479 -4.61 -8.49 -37.03
C SER A 479 -4.57 -7.39 -35.98
N VAL A 480 -5.63 -7.24 -35.17
CA VAL A 480 -5.67 -6.28 -34.05
C VAL A 480 -4.74 -6.72 -32.93
N PHE A 481 -4.78 -7.99 -32.52
CA PHE A 481 -3.86 -8.51 -31.51
C PHE A 481 -2.39 -8.47 -31.96
N TRP A 482 -2.11 -8.73 -33.23
CA TRP A 482 -0.76 -8.57 -33.79
C TRP A 482 -0.33 -7.11 -33.84
N ALA A 483 -1.22 -6.18 -34.18
CA ALA A 483 -0.91 -4.75 -34.11
C ALA A 483 -0.58 -4.32 -32.67
N LEU A 484 -1.36 -4.78 -31.68
CA LEU A 484 -1.09 -4.53 -30.26
C LEU A 484 0.23 -5.18 -29.80
N ALA A 485 0.52 -6.41 -30.25
CA ALA A 485 1.78 -7.08 -29.97
C ALA A 485 2.97 -6.31 -30.58
N MET A 486 2.86 -5.85 -31.81
CA MET A 486 3.89 -5.04 -32.48
C MET A 486 4.09 -3.69 -31.78
N LEU A 487 3.01 -3.07 -31.28
CA LEU A 487 3.09 -1.83 -30.51
C LEU A 487 3.76 -2.06 -29.15
N ALA A 488 3.45 -3.16 -28.46
CA ALA A 488 4.11 -3.56 -27.22
C ALA A 488 5.60 -3.87 -27.42
N ILE A 489 5.95 -4.62 -28.48
CA ILE A 489 7.34 -4.90 -28.87
C ILE A 489 8.06 -3.60 -29.25
N GLY A 490 7.40 -2.72 -30.02
CA GLY A 490 7.93 -1.42 -30.43
C GLY A 490 8.21 -0.52 -29.23
N ALA A 491 7.30 -0.45 -28.26
CA ALA A 491 7.51 0.28 -27.02
C ALA A 491 8.71 -0.26 -26.22
N HIS A 492 8.90 -1.59 -26.20
CA HIS A 492 10.04 -2.21 -25.55
C HIS A 492 11.37 -1.89 -26.27
N VAL A 493 11.41 -1.97 -27.61
CA VAL A 493 12.59 -1.68 -28.42
C VAL A 493 12.95 -0.19 -28.42
N LEU A 494 11.95 0.69 -28.47
CA LEU A 494 12.13 2.15 -28.44
C LEU A 494 12.49 2.67 -27.03
N GLY A 495 11.93 2.05 -25.97
CA GLY A 495 12.28 2.36 -24.58
C GLY A 495 13.74 2.04 -24.26
N GLN A 496 14.27 0.92 -24.77
CA GLN A 496 15.69 0.57 -24.57
C GLN A 496 16.66 1.47 -25.36
N SER A 497 16.23 2.10 -26.45
CA SER A 497 17.09 2.92 -27.31
C SER A 497 17.10 4.41 -26.95
N ALA A 498 16.12 4.89 -26.18
CA ALA A 498 16.03 6.29 -25.78
C ALA A 498 16.76 6.63 -24.47
N GLY A 499 17.34 5.66 -23.75
CA GLY A 499 18.05 5.90 -22.49
C GLY A 499 17.21 6.52 -21.37
N GLY A 500 15.90 6.65 -21.56
CA GLY A 500 14.94 7.01 -20.53
C GLY A 500 14.47 5.75 -19.84
N ASP A 501 14.32 5.82 -18.52
CA ASP A 501 13.53 4.85 -17.78
C ASP A 501 12.14 4.83 -18.41
N ALA A 502 11.89 3.85 -19.28
CA ALA A 502 10.55 3.50 -19.70
C ALA A 502 9.88 2.93 -18.46
N THR A 503 9.45 3.83 -17.57
CA THR A 503 8.48 3.55 -16.52
C THR A 503 7.30 2.93 -17.24
N ALA A 504 7.26 1.61 -17.20
CA ALA A 504 6.22 0.81 -17.79
C ALA A 504 4.97 1.12 -16.98
N GLN A 505 4.25 2.15 -17.42
CA GLN A 505 2.91 2.50 -17.00
C GLN A 505 2.08 1.24 -17.24
N GLY A 506 1.94 0.41 -16.20
CA GLY A 506 1.34 -0.92 -16.31
C GLY A 506 0.00 -0.80 -17.02
N TRP A 507 -0.37 -1.77 -17.85
CA TRP A 507 -1.58 -1.72 -18.70
C TRP A 507 -2.88 -1.34 -17.94
N GLY A 508 -2.91 -1.52 -16.61
CA GLY A 508 -4.01 -1.09 -15.72
C GLY A 508 -3.98 0.36 -15.22
N SER A 509 -2.83 1.04 -15.23
CA SER A 509 -2.67 2.41 -14.70
C SER A 509 -3.54 3.45 -15.44
N GLN A 510 -3.85 3.19 -16.71
CA GLN A 510 -4.77 4.01 -17.51
C GLN A 510 -6.17 4.08 -16.89
N PHE A 511 -6.63 3.01 -16.21
CA PHE A 511 -7.93 2.98 -15.55
C PHE A 511 -8.01 3.86 -14.31
N GLY A 512 -6.87 4.22 -13.71
CA GLY A 512 -6.80 5.19 -12.62
C GLY A 512 -6.85 6.64 -13.10
N ASN A 513 -6.61 6.90 -14.40
CA ASN A 513 -6.64 8.25 -14.95
C ASN A 513 -8.09 8.63 -15.36
N PRO A 514 -8.68 9.70 -14.79
CA PRO A 514 -10.03 10.15 -15.11
C PRO A 514 -10.27 10.40 -16.62
N TRP A 515 -9.25 10.86 -17.34
CA TRP A 515 -9.32 11.11 -18.79
C TRP A 515 -9.54 9.86 -19.62
N PHE A 516 -9.16 8.70 -19.12
CA PHE A 516 -9.38 7.43 -19.82
C PHE A 516 -10.62 6.72 -19.29
N SER A 517 -10.82 6.72 -17.97
CA SER A 517 -11.92 6.00 -17.32
C SER A 517 -13.29 6.64 -17.62
N ILE A 518 -13.41 7.97 -17.63
CA ILE A 518 -14.69 8.67 -17.88
C ILE A 518 -15.18 8.49 -19.33
N PRO A 519 -14.36 8.66 -20.38
CA PRO A 519 -14.80 8.38 -21.75
C PRO A 519 -15.14 6.90 -21.98
N LEU A 520 -14.38 5.98 -21.37
CA LEU A 520 -14.69 4.56 -21.46
C LEU A 520 -16.02 4.22 -20.78
N LEU A 521 -16.24 4.73 -19.58
CA LEU A 521 -17.50 4.58 -18.85
C LEU A 521 -18.67 5.13 -19.68
N SER A 522 -18.48 6.30 -20.31
CA SER A 522 -19.46 6.92 -21.21
C SER A 522 -19.77 6.04 -22.43
N LEU A 523 -18.75 5.42 -23.04
CA LEU A 523 -18.91 4.49 -24.15
C LEU A 523 -19.71 3.25 -23.74
N VAL A 524 -19.38 2.65 -22.60
CA VAL A 524 -20.10 1.47 -22.06
C VAL A 524 -21.55 1.82 -21.75
N PHE A 525 -21.81 3.00 -21.17
CA PHE A 525 -23.16 3.50 -20.92
C PHE A 525 -23.98 3.68 -22.20
N VAL A 526 -23.40 4.33 -23.21
CA VAL A 526 -24.06 4.53 -24.52
C VAL A 526 -24.36 3.18 -25.20
N MET A 527 -23.46 2.19 -25.08
CA MET A 527 -23.69 0.82 -25.54
C MET A 527 -24.82 0.14 -24.77
N ALA A 528 -24.88 0.30 -23.44
CA ALA A 528 -25.96 -0.26 -22.62
C ALA A 528 -27.34 0.27 -23.05
N LEU A 529 -27.44 1.58 -23.32
CA LEU A 529 -28.67 2.19 -23.83
C LEU A 529 -29.05 1.70 -25.23
N SER A 530 -28.06 1.37 -26.07
CA SER A 530 -28.30 0.74 -27.38
C SER A 530 -28.93 -0.65 -27.24
N PHE A 531 -28.47 -1.42 -26.24
CA PHE A 531 -29.00 -2.75 -25.93
C PHE A 531 -30.39 -2.71 -25.30
N LEU A 532 -30.68 -1.68 -24.51
CA LEU A 532 -32.03 -1.45 -23.97
C LEU A 532 -33.02 -0.89 -25.01
N GLY A 533 -32.59 -0.66 -26.25
CA GLY A 533 -33.44 -0.14 -27.33
C GLY A 533 -33.82 1.33 -27.18
N VAL A 534 -33.14 2.08 -26.31
CA VAL A 534 -33.31 3.54 -26.16
C VAL A 534 -32.89 4.25 -27.45
N TRP A 535 -31.87 3.69 -28.10
CA TRP A 535 -31.47 4.03 -29.45
C TRP A 535 -30.89 2.78 -30.11
N GLU A 536 -30.68 2.79 -31.41
CA GLU A 536 -29.97 1.71 -32.09
C GLU A 536 -28.71 2.27 -32.74
N LEU A 537 -27.60 1.56 -32.56
CA LEU A 537 -26.32 1.80 -33.23
C LEU A 537 -26.46 1.49 -34.74
N GLN A 538 -27.28 2.26 -35.43
CA GLN A 538 -27.29 2.30 -36.89
C GLN A 538 -25.98 2.93 -37.27
N ILE A 539 -25.00 2.12 -37.71
CA ILE A 539 -23.69 2.59 -38.18
C ILE A 539 -23.96 3.74 -39.16
N PRO A 540 -23.78 4.99 -38.72
CA PRO A 540 -24.10 6.10 -39.60
C PRO A 540 -23.00 6.08 -40.66
N GLY A 541 -23.39 6.17 -41.93
CA GLY A 541 -22.49 6.09 -43.08
C GLY A 541 -21.42 7.19 -43.17
N PHE A 542 -21.10 7.87 -42.06
CA PHE A 542 -20.20 9.01 -41.96
C PHE A 542 -18.81 8.68 -41.38
N VAL A 543 -18.60 7.53 -40.72
CA VAL A 543 -17.26 7.17 -40.15
C VAL A 543 -16.34 6.48 -41.17
N GLY A 544 -16.81 6.28 -42.39
CA GLY A 544 -15.92 6.23 -43.54
C GLY A 544 -16.74 6.51 -44.78
N GLY A 545 -16.29 7.49 -45.58
CA GLY A 545 -16.91 7.79 -46.87
C GLY A 545 -17.18 6.49 -47.61
N SER A 546 -18.40 6.32 -48.13
CA SER A 546 -18.98 5.21 -48.92
C SER A 546 -18.39 3.79 -48.76
N THR A 547 -17.08 3.62 -48.90
CA THR A 547 -16.30 2.39 -48.75
C THR A 547 -16.34 1.73 -47.37
N ALA A 548 -16.27 2.40 -46.22
CA ALA A 548 -16.21 1.67 -44.93
C ALA A 548 -17.57 1.09 -44.50
N GLY A 549 -18.64 1.87 -44.71
CA GLY A 549 -20.03 1.43 -44.55
C GLY A 549 -20.42 0.37 -45.59
N GLU A 550 -20.01 0.52 -46.86
CA GLU A 550 -20.17 -0.52 -47.88
C GLU A 550 -19.35 -1.77 -47.55
N LEU A 551 -18.10 -1.67 -47.08
CA LEU A 551 -17.29 -2.85 -46.79
C LEU A 551 -17.87 -3.67 -45.64
N THR A 552 -18.42 -3.02 -44.61
CA THR A 552 -19.02 -3.71 -43.45
C THR A 552 -20.42 -4.26 -43.78
N SER A 553 -21.15 -3.64 -44.72
CA SER A 553 -22.45 -4.12 -45.21
C SER A 553 -22.35 -5.11 -46.38
N ARG A 554 -21.20 -5.17 -47.08
CA ARG A 554 -20.96 -6.14 -48.16
C ARG A 554 -20.87 -7.56 -47.63
N GLU A 555 -21.65 -8.45 -48.23
CA GLU A 555 -21.52 -9.89 -48.04
C GLU A 555 -20.28 -10.41 -48.81
N GLY A 556 -19.18 -10.64 -48.11
CA GLY A 556 -17.94 -11.13 -48.71
C GLY A 556 -16.76 -11.20 -47.74
N TYR A 557 -15.62 -11.67 -48.22
CA TYR A 557 -14.40 -11.85 -47.42
C TYR A 557 -13.87 -10.54 -46.82
N SER A 558 -13.89 -9.44 -47.58
CA SER A 558 -13.50 -8.12 -47.07
C SER A 558 -14.38 -7.68 -45.92
N GLY A 559 -15.70 -7.81 -46.04
CA GLY A 559 -16.62 -7.49 -44.95
C GLY A 559 -16.43 -8.38 -43.74
N ALA A 560 -16.09 -9.65 -43.93
CA ALA A 560 -15.75 -10.54 -42.82
C ALA A 560 -14.48 -10.08 -42.07
N PHE A 561 -13.43 -9.68 -42.78
CA PHE A 561 -12.18 -9.18 -42.19
C PHE A 561 -12.40 -7.94 -41.33
N PHE A 562 -13.07 -6.91 -41.88
CA PHE A 562 -13.31 -5.66 -41.14
C PHE A 562 -14.27 -5.85 -39.97
N LYS A 563 -15.29 -6.73 -40.09
CA LYS A 563 -16.11 -7.13 -38.95
C LYS A 563 -15.28 -7.74 -37.82
N GLY A 564 -14.25 -8.52 -38.15
CA GLY A 564 -13.28 -9.05 -37.18
C GLY A 564 -12.56 -7.93 -36.43
N ILE A 565 -11.99 -6.97 -37.17
CA ILE A 565 -11.29 -5.80 -36.61
C ILE A 565 -12.20 -5.00 -35.67
N PHE A 566 -13.39 -4.63 -36.12
CA PHE A 566 -14.32 -3.83 -35.32
C PHE A 566 -14.79 -4.58 -34.06
N THR A 567 -14.98 -5.91 -34.16
CA THR A 567 -15.36 -6.73 -32.99
C THR A 567 -14.27 -6.66 -31.93
N THR A 568 -13.00 -6.84 -32.30
CA THR A 568 -11.88 -6.78 -31.36
C THR A 568 -11.70 -5.39 -30.77
N LEU A 569 -11.80 -4.34 -31.59
CA LEU A 569 -11.60 -2.97 -31.15
C LEU A 569 -12.66 -2.54 -30.12
N LEU A 570 -13.93 -2.93 -30.33
CA LEU A 570 -15.03 -2.66 -29.39
C LEU A 570 -14.93 -3.51 -28.11
N ALA A 571 -14.34 -4.71 -28.18
CA ALA A 571 -14.11 -5.60 -27.04
C ALA A 571 -12.94 -5.18 -26.16
N THR A 572 -11.92 -4.55 -26.75
CA THR A 572 -10.63 -4.25 -26.09
C THR A 572 -10.77 -3.46 -24.79
N PRO A 573 -11.57 -2.39 -24.70
CA PRO A 573 -11.48 -1.52 -23.53
C PRO A 573 -12.17 -2.08 -22.27
N CYS A 574 -13.11 -3.03 -22.40
CA CYS A 574 -13.65 -3.77 -21.24
C CYS A 574 -12.76 -4.93 -20.77
N SER A 575 -11.81 -5.33 -21.63
CA SER A 575 -10.88 -6.44 -21.38
C SER A 575 -9.63 -6.00 -20.61
N GLY A 576 -9.45 -4.69 -20.44
CA GLY A 576 -8.23 -4.09 -19.90
C GLY A 576 -7.81 -4.62 -18.51
N PRO A 577 -8.69 -4.62 -17.50
CA PRO A 577 -8.33 -5.07 -16.14
C PRO A 577 -7.89 -6.53 -16.08
N PHE A 578 -8.47 -7.39 -16.93
CA PHE A 578 -8.21 -8.83 -16.93
C PHE A 578 -6.99 -9.23 -17.77
N LEU A 579 -6.65 -8.40 -18.76
CA LEU A 579 -5.44 -8.62 -19.56
C LEU A 579 -4.20 -8.03 -18.90
N GLY A 580 -4.31 -7.22 -17.84
CA GLY A 580 -3.20 -6.60 -17.12
C GLY A 580 -2.05 -7.54 -16.75
N PRO A 581 -2.32 -8.70 -16.11
CA PRO A 581 -1.28 -9.69 -15.79
C PRO A 581 -0.61 -10.29 -17.03
N VAL A 582 -1.38 -10.53 -18.10
CA VAL A 582 -0.87 -11.09 -19.36
C VAL A 582 0.02 -10.07 -20.07
N PHE A 583 -0.40 -8.81 -20.12
CA PHE A 583 0.42 -7.72 -20.64
C PHE A 583 1.70 -7.53 -19.81
N GLY A 584 1.60 -7.53 -18.47
CA GLY A 584 2.76 -7.47 -17.57
C GLY A 584 3.77 -8.59 -17.81
N PHE A 585 3.29 -9.82 -18.00
CA PHE A 585 4.13 -10.96 -18.38
C PHE A 585 4.79 -10.78 -19.76
N THR A 586 4.03 -10.35 -20.77
CA THR A 586 4.56 -10.17 -22.13
C THR A 586 5.55 -9.00 -22.26
N LEU A 587 5.51 -8.02 -21.34
CA LEU A 587 6.48 -6.92 -21.32
C LEU A 587 7.88 -7.41 -20.88
N ALA A 588 7.93 -8.40 -20.01
CA ALA A 588 9.19 -9.01 -19.55
C ALA A 588 9.69 -10.17 -20.45
N SER A 589 8.93 -10.52 -21.50
CA SER A 589 9.19 -11.67 -22.36
C SER A 589 9.91 -11.28 -23.66
N GLU A 590 10.59 -12.26 -24.28
CA GLU A 590 11.19 -12.06 -25.62
C GLU A 590 10.12 -11.69 -26.67
N PRO A 591 10.44 -10.87 -27.69
CA PRO A 591 9.46 -10.41 -28.68
C PRO A 591 8.67 -11.53 -29.37
N TYR A 592 9.31 -12.68 -29.63
CA TYR A 592 8.66 -13.84 -30.23
C TYR A 592 7.63 -14.47 -29.28
N VAL A 593 7.93 -14.56 -27.99
CA VAL A 593 7.01 -15.08 -26.96
C VAL A 593 5.79 -14.17 -26.83
N THR A 594 6.01 -12.86 -26.82
CA THR A 594 4.94 -11.85 -26.82
C THR A 594 4.02 -12.01 -28.04
N PHE A 595 4.59 -12.17 -29.23
CA PHE A 595 3.80 -12.39 -30.44
C PHE A 595 2.98 -13.71 -30.40
N LEU A 596 3.57 -14.79 -29.88
CA LEU A 596 2.88 -16.07 -29.72
C LEU A 596 1.74 -16.01 -28.69
N VAL A 597 1.96 -15.35 -27.55
CA VAL A 597 0.95 -15.18 -26.50
C VAL A 597 -0.25 -14.40 -27.04
N PHE A 598 -0.04 -13.26 -27.70
CA PHE A 598 -1.12 -12.50 -28.31
C PHE A 598 -1.85 -13.27 -29.42
N THR A 599 -1.14 -14.10 -30.16
CA THR A 599 -1.76 -15.01 -31.14
C THR A 599 -2.65 -16.03 -30.44
N CYS A 600 -2.23 -16.59 -29.31
CA CYS A 600 -3.03 -17.52 -28.51
C CYS A 600 -4.27 -16.83 -27.92
N ILE A 601 -4.15 -15.61 -27.41
CA ILE A 601 -5.29 -14.80 -26.94
C ILE A 601 -6.28 -14.58 -28.08
N GLY A 602 -5.81 -14.15 -29.25
CA GLY A 602 -6.65 -13.94 -30.41
C GLY A 602 -7.33 -15.21 -30.90
N LEU A 603 -6.62 -16.35 -30.92
CA LEU A 603 -7.20 -17.66 -31.24
C LEU A 603 -8.23 -18.11 -30.19
N GLY A 604 -7.98 -17.83 -28.92
CA GLY A 604 -8.92 -18.08 -27.82
C GLY A 604 -10.20 -17.27 -28.01
N MET A 605 -10.07 -15.98 -28.31
CA MET A 605 -11.22 -15.10 -28.58
C MET A 605 -11.97 -15.54 -29.84
N ALA A 606 -11.26 -15.98 -30.88
CA ALA A 606 -11.84 -16.49 -32.12
C ALA A 606 -12.45 -17.90 -32.01
N SER A 607 -12.18 -18.62 -30.93
CA SER A 607 -12.52 -20.04 -30.78
C SER A 607 -14.02 -20.36 -30.98
N PRO A 608 -15.00 -19.56 -30.50
CA PRO A 608 -16.41 -19.87 -30.74
C PRO A 608 -16.76 -19.88 -32.22
N TYR A 609 -16.17 -18.96 -33.00
CA TYR A 609 -16.40 -18.84 -34.44
C TYR A 609 -15.70 -19.94 -35.23
N LEU A 610 -14.47 -20.28 -34.86
CA LEU A 610 -13.70 -21.37 -35.47
C LEU A 610 -14.37 -22.73 -35.22
N VAL A 611 -14.90 -22.96 -34.02
CA VAL A 611 -15.65 -24.19 -33.67
C VAL A 611 -16.95 -24.28 -34.49
N ILE A 612 -17.71 -23.19 -34.59
CA ILE A 612 -18.93 -23.15 -35.43
C ILE A 612 -18.60 -23.38 -36.91
N ALA A 613 -17.47 -22.84 -37.40
CA ALA A 613 -17.02 -23.03 -38.77
C ALA A 613 -16.57 -24.48 -39.04
N ALA A 614 -15.91 -25.13 -38.08
CA ALA A 614 -15.47 -26.52 -38.17
C ALA A 614 -16.64 -27.51 -38.06
N PHE A 615 -17.64 -27.19 -37.23
CA PHE A 615 -18.81 -28.04 -36.98
C PHE A 615 -20.13 -27.30 -37.28
N PRO A 616 -20.51 -27.14 -38.57
CA PRO A 616 -21.72 -26.41 -38.96
C PRO A 616 -23.03 -27.02 -38.42
N SER A 617 -23.02 -28.29 -38.01
CA SER A 617 -24.15 -28.96 -37.38
C SER A 617 -24.54 -28.34 -36.03
N MET A 618 -23.60 -27.70 -35.34
CA MET A 618 -23.85 -27.02 -34.06
C MET A 618 -24.74 -25.78 -34.22
N ILE A 619 -24.81 -25.20 -35.43
CA ILE A 619 -25.70 -24.07 -35.75
C ILE A 619 -27.17 -24.45 -35.58
N ARG A 620 -27.52 -25.74 -35.73
CA ARG A 620 -28.90 -26.23 -35.51
C ARG A 620 -29.36 -26.15 -34.06
N PHE A 621 -28.43 -26.01 -33.12
CA PHE A 621 -28.74 -25.84 -31.70
C PHE A 621 -29.13 -24.40 -31.34
N LEU A 622 -28.82 -23.43 -32.21
CA LEU A 622 -29.17 -22.03 -31.98
C LEU A 622 -30.68 -21.80 -32.18
N PRO A 623 -31.37 -21.16 -31.23
CA PRO A 623 -32.77 -20.80 -31.39
C PRO A 623 -32.95 -19.83 -32.56
N LYS A 624 -34.07 -19.94 -33.27
CA LYS A 624 -34.40 -19.03 -34.38
C LYS A 624 -34.52 -17.58 -33.84
N PRO A 625 -34.10 -16.57 -34.62
CA PRO A 625 -34.30 -15.16 -34.24
C PRO A 625 -35.79 -14.89 -33.97
N GLY A 626 -36.10 -14.23 -32.84
CA GLY A 626 -37.47 -14.03 -32.35
C GLY A 626 -37.49 -13.32 -30.99
N ALA A 627 -38.62 -13.34 -30.28
CA ALA A 627 -38.83 -12.58 -29.03
C ALA A 627 -37.81 -12.84 -27.90
N TRP A 628 -37.23 -14.05 -27.86
CA TRP A 628 -36.16 -14.38 -26.90
C TRP A 628 -34.93 -13.47 -27.10
N MET A 629 -34.66 -13.05 -28.33
CA MET A 629 -33.52 -12.21 -28.70
C MET A 629 -33.64 -10.82 -28.09
N GLU A 630 -34.84 -10.22 -28.12
CA GLU A 630 -35.09 -8.93 -27.46
C GLU A 630 -34.92 -9.05 -25.94
N THR A 631 -35.34 -10.17 -25.35
CA THR A 631 -35.16 -10.42 -23.90
C THR A 631 -33.69 -10.56 -23.54
N PHE A 632 -32.91 -11.29 -24.34
CA PHE A 632 -31.46 -11.45 -24.16
C PHE A 632 -30.72 -10.12 -24.35
N LYS A 633 -31.08 -9.34 -25.38
CA LYS A 633 -30.54 -8.00 -25.64
C LYS A 633 -30.78 -7.07 -24.44
N ASN A 634 -32.00 -7.03 -23.92
CA ASN A 634 -32.34 -6.23 -22.74
C ASN A 634 -31.57 -6.68 -21.49
N LEU A 635 -31.45 -8.00 -21.26
CA LEU A 635 -30.67 -8.55 -20.15
C LEU A 635 -29.20 -8.10 -20.21
N MET A 636 -28.57 -8.16 -21.38
CA MET A 636 -27.19 -7.70 -21.57
C MET A 636 -27.06 -6.19 -21.37
N GLY A 637 -28.08 -5.41 -21.75
CA GLY A 637 -28.15 -3.98 -21.43
C GLY A 637 -28.08 -3.71 -19.92
N PHE A 638 -28.80 -4.48 -19.10
CA PHE A 638 -28.72 -4.38 -17.63
C PHE A 638 -27.36 -4.81 -17.07
N VAL A 639 -26.73 -5.85 -17.62
CA VAL A 639 -25.38 -6.26 -17.22
C VAL A 639 -24.37 -5.14 -17.50
N LEU A 640 -24.45 -4.49 -18.67
CA LEU A 640 -23.60 -3.34 -19.02
C LEU A 640 -23.83 -2.14 -18.09
N LEU A 641 -25.08 -1.86 -17.68
CA LEU A 641 -25.35 -0.86 -16.65
C LEU A 641 -24.73 -1.23 -15.30
N GLY A 642 -24.72 -2.51 -14.93
CA GLY A 642 -23.99 -3.00 -13.75
C GLY A 642 -22.49 -2.71 -13.84
N THR A 643 -21.88 -2.87 -15.02
CA THR A 643 -20.49 -2.48 -15.27
C THR A 643 -20.28 -0.98 -15.13
N VAL A 644 -21.22 -0.15 -15.58
CA VAL A 644 -21.15 1.31 -15.38
C VAL A 644 -21.16 1.65 -13.90
N VAL A 645 -22.03 1.02 -13.10
CA VAL A 645 -22.06 1.21 -11.64
C VAL A 645 -20.74 0.79 -11.00
N TYR A 646 -20.16 -0.34 -11.40
CA TYR A 646 -18.84 -0.75 -10.94
C TYR A 646 -17.76 0.27 -11.32
N MET A 647 -17.73 0.75 -12.56
CA MET A 647 -16.75 1.74 -13.02
C MET A 647 -16.88 3.09 -12.30
N LEU A 648 -18.08 3.49 -11.87
CA LEU A 648 -18.27 4.69 -11.06
C LEU A 648 -17.55 4.61 -9.70
N THR A 649 -17.27 3.41 -9.17
CA THR A 649 -16.47 3.26 -7.94
C THR A 649 -14.99 3.60 -8.12
N ILE A 650 -14.50 3.61 -9.36
CA ILE A 650 -13.12 3.92 -9.74
C ILE A 650 -12.95 5.43 -10.00
N VAL A 651 -14.04 6.15 -10.29
CA VAL A 651 -14.01 7.60 -10.54
C VAL A 651 -13.75 8.35 -9.23
N GLU A 652 -12.87 9.35 -9.29
CA GLU A 652 -12.58 10.23 -8.15
C GLU A 652 -13.85 10.88 -7.59
N LYS A 653 -13.92 11.05 -6.27
CA LYS A 653 -15.13 11.56 -5.61
C LYS A 653 -15.54 12.96 -6.10
N ASP A 654 -14.57 13.81 -6.40
CA ASP A 654 -14.81 15.17 -6.90
C ASP A 654 -15.35 15.18 -8.34
N LEU A 655 -15.03 14.13 -9.12
CA LEU A 655 -15.50 13.96 -10.50
C LEU A 655 -16.77 13.11 -10.60
N MET A 656 -17.27 12.56 -9.50
CA MET A 656 -18.44 11.69 -9.51
C MET A 656 -19.71 12.43 -9.96
N LEU A 657 -19.96 13.63 -9.39
CA LEU A 657 -21.13 14.44 -9.76
C LEU A 657 -21.10 14.93 -11.23
N PRO A 658 -20.00 15.51 -11.76
CA PRO A 658 -19.93 15.89 -13.18
C PRO A 658 -20.03 14.67 -14.10
N THR A 659 -19.50 13.51 -13.70
CA THR A 659 -19.62 12.27 -14.48
C THR A 659 -21.08 11.81 -14.54
N LEU A 660 -21.81 11.81 -13.43
CA LEU A 660 -23.24 11.48 -13.43
C LEU A 660 -24.05 12.46 -14.30
N ALA A 661 -23.74 13.75 -14.22
CA ALA A 661 -24.38 14.76 -15.07
C ALA A 661 -24.09 14.51 -16.56
N LEU A 662 -22.85 14.17 -16.93
CA LEU A 662 -22.49 13.75 -18.28
C LEU A 662 -23.33 12.56 -18.76
N LEU A 663 -23.47 11.51 -17.93
CA LEU A 663 -24.28 10.34 -18.28
C LEU A 663 -25.75 10.70 -18.53
N VAL A 664 -26.31 11.64 -17.77
CA VAL A 664 -27.68 12.12 -18.02
C VAL A 664 -27.77 12.81 -19.38
N PHE A 665 -26.84 13.70 -19.72
CA PHE A 665 -26.83 14.35 -21.03
C PHE A 665 -26.63 13.36 -22.18
N LEU A 666 -25.77 12.36 -22.01
CA LEU A 666 -25.60 11.27 -22.98
C LEU A 666 -26.89 10.46 -23.11
N GLY A 667 -27.58 10.17 -22.01
CA GLY A 667 -28.86 9.48 -22.01
C GLY A 667 -29.94 10.25 -22.78
N VAL A 668 -30.02 11.57 -22.57
CA VAL A 668 -30.92 12.45 -23.33
C VAL A 668 -30.54 12.48 -24.82
N GLY A 669 -29.25 12.54 -25.15
CA GLY A 669 -28.76 12.47 -26.52
C GLY A 669 -29.12 11.15 -27.21
N CYS A 670 -28.91 10.02 -26.55
CA CYS A 670 -29.31 8.70 -27.02
C CYS A 670 -30.83 8.61 -27.22
N TRP A 671 -31.62 9.06 -26.24
CA TRP A 671 -33.08 9.07 -26.35
C TRP A 671 -33.55 9.91 -27.55
N LEU A 672 -32.94 11.08 -27.79
CA LEU A 672 -33.22 11.91 -28.94
C LEU A 672 -32.89 11.22 -30.28
N LEU A 673 -31.80 10.44 -30.33
CA LEU A 673 -31.49 9.61 -31.51
C LEU A 673 -32.54 8.51 -31.71
N GLY A 674 -33.04 7.89 -30.64
CA GLY A 674 -34.10 6.88 -30.71
C GLY A 674 -35.44 7.39 -31.23
N LEU A 675 -35.67 8.71 -31.19
CA LEU A 675 -36.87 9.34 -31.78
C LEU A 675 -36.78 9.51 -33.30
N THR A 676 -35.65 9.20 -33.93
CA THR A 676 -35.46 9.34 -35.38
C THR A 676 -36.39 8.36 -36.11
N PRO A 677 -37.29 8.82 -37.00
CA PRO A 677 -38.18 7.93 -37.73
C PRO A 677 -37.40 6.95 -38.62
N PRO A 678 -37.74 5.64 -38.62
CA PRO A 678 -37.12 4.68 -39.53
C PRO A 678 -37.33 5.08 -40.99
N GLY A 679 -36.23 5.29 -41.74
CA GLY A 679 -36.27 5.65 -43.16
C GLY A 679 -36.36 7.16 -43.47
N SER A 680 -36.09 8.03 -42.49
CA SER A 680 -36.07 9.49 -42.73
C SER A 680 -34.98 9.93 -43.72
N GLU A 681 -35.27 10.99 -44.48
CA GLU A 681 -34.30 11.62 -45.38
C GLU A 681 -33.00 12.00 -44.64
N PHE A 682 -31.86 11.90 -45.33
CA PHE A 682 -30.52 12.13 -44.78
C PHE A 682 -30.41 13.47 -44.01
N GLY A 683 -31.07 14.53 -44.48
CA GLY A 683 -31.09 15.83 -43.84
C GLY A 683 -31.84 15.87 -42.49
N THR A 684 -32.83 15.01 -42.29
CA THR A 684 -33.58 14.90 -41.03
C THR A 684 -32.77 14.09 -40.01
N SER A 685 -32.18 12.97 -40.41
CA SER A 685 -31.27 12.19 -39.55
C SER A 685 -30.08 13.03 -39.09
N MET A 686 -29.48 13.83 -39.99
CA MET A 686 -28.36 14.70 -39.65
C MET A 686 -28.73 15.76 -38.59
N LYS A 687 -29.98 16.24 -38.55
CA LYS A 687 -30.45 17.18 -37.52
C LYS A 687 -30.51 16.53 -36.13
N TYR A 688 -31.05 15.32 -36.02
CA TYR A 688 -31.11 14.58 -34.76
C TYR A 688 -29.71 14.20 -34.27
N TRP A 689 -28.82 13.77 -35.17
CA TRP A 689 -27.41 13.52 -34.84
C TRP A 689 -26.67 14.78 -34.41
N GLY A 690 -26.88 15.91 -35.10
CA GLY A 690 -26.30 17.20 -34.72
C GLY A 690 -26.80 17.68 -33.36
N ALA A 691 -28.10 17.52 -33.08
CA ALA A 691 -28.68 17.88 -31.78
C ALA A 691 -28.20 16.97 -30.64
N ALA A 692 -28.12 15.66 -30.86
CA ALA A 692 -27.58 14.71 -29.89
C ALA A 692 -26.10 14.99 -29.58
N LEU A 693 -25.28 15.26 -30.60
CA LEU A 693 -23.89 15.66 -30.44
C LEU A 693 -23.77 17.00 -29.69
N ALA A 694 -24.61 17.98 -30.01
CA ALA A 694 -24.63 19.24 -29.28
C ALA A 694 -24.98 19.03 -27.80
N ILE A 695 -25.99 18.22 -27.48
CA ILE A 695 -26.36 17.89 -26.10
C ILE A 695 -25.20 17.16 -25.39
N ALA A 696 -24.53 16.22 -26.06
CA ALA A 696 -23.37 15.53 -25.49
C ALA A 696 -22.20 16.48 -25.23
N VAL A 697 -21.86 17.36 -26.18
CA VAL A 697 -20.72 18.29 -26.08
C VAL A 697 -21.00 19.42 -25.09
N PHE A 698 -22.16 20.08 -25.16
CA PHE A 698 -22.55 21.12 -24.20
C PHE A 698 -22.86 20.54 -22.83
N GLY A 699 -23.38 19.32 -22.77
CA GLY A 699 -23.59 18.56 -21.53
C GLY A 699 -22.28 18.18 -20.88
N ALA A 700 -21.30 17.66 -21.63
CA ALA A 700 -19.95 17.40 -21.14
C ALA A 700 -19.28 18.70 -20.67
N TYR A 701 -19.24 19.72 -21.54
CA TYR A 701 -18.65 21.00 -21.19
C TYR A 701 -19.33 21.61 -19.97
N GLY A 702 -20.66 21.68 -19.92
CA GLY A 702 -21.41 22.22 -18.79
C GLY A 702 -21.26 21.40 -17.52
N SER A 703 -21.26 20.07 -17.60
CA SER A 703 -21.09 19.19 -16.44
C SER A 703 -19.71 19.40 -15.81
N PHE A 704 -18.64 19.34 -16.60
CA PHE A 704 -17.30 19.50 -16.06
C PHE A 704 -16.98 20.97 -15.75
N TYR A 705 -17.34 21.94 -16.59
CA TYR A 705 -17.04 23.35 -16.36
C TYR A 705 -17.84 23.98 -15.20
N LEU A 706 -19.10 23.59 -15.00
CA LEU A 706 -19.95 24.17 -13.95
C LEU A 706 -19.87 23.40 -12.62
N LEU A 707 -19.67 22.08 -12.67
CA LEU A 707 -19.66 21.22 -11.48
C LEU A 707 -18.24 20.89 -11.00
N VAL A 708 -17.19 21.01 -11.83
CA VAL A 708 -15.79 21.07 -11.37
C VAL A 708 -15.47 22.50 -10.91
N LYS A 709 -16.26 22.96 -9.94
CA LYS A 709 -15.97 24.15 -9.15
C LYS A 709 -15.77 23.71 -7.71
N GLY A 710 -14.56 23.26 -7.40
CA GLY A 710 -13.99 23.62 -6.11
C GLY A 710 -13.64 25.10 -6.20
N GLU A 711 -14.55 26.00 -5.80
CA GLU A 711 -14.12 27.37 -5.55
C GLU A 711 -13.12 27.32 -4.39
N THR A 712 -11.85 27.45 -4.73
CA THR A 712 -10.82 27.55 -3.70
C THR A 712 -11.05 28.86 -2.96
N LYS A 713 -11.16 28.77 -1.64
CA LYS A 713 -11.44 29.94 -0.79
C LYS A 713 -10.22 30.85 -0.72
N ILE A 714 -9.04 30.31 -1.01
CA ILE A 714 -7.76 31.01 -1.12
C ILE A 714 -7.33 31.09 -2.58
N ALA A 715 -6.70 32.20 -2.97
CA ALA A 715 -6.21 32.43 -4.33
C ALA A 715 -4.84 31.77 -4.56
N TRP A 716 -4.82 30.43 -4.59
CA TRP A 716 -3.59 29.64 -4.74
C TRP A 716 -2.84 29.89 -6.05
N GLN A 717 -1.51 29.93 -5.95
CA GLN A 717 -0.60 30.02 -7.10
C GLN A 717 0.06 28.66 -7.32
N TYR A 718 -0.25 28.02 -8.45
CA TYR A 718 0.40 26.77 -8.83
C TYR A 718 1.81 27.05 -9.35
N VAL A 719 2.78 26.34 -8.81
CA VAL A 719 4.17 26.38 -9.30
C VAL A 719 4.25 25.58 -10.59
N ALA A 720 4.79 26.19 -11.66
CA ALA A 720 4.95 25.49 -12.92
C ALA A 720 6.11 24.50 -12.85
N GLU A 721 6.02 23.38 -13.59
CA GLU A 721 7.08 22.35 -13.63
C GLU A 721 8.45 22.91 -14.02
N SER A 722 8.48 23.91 -14.93
CA SER A 722 9.70 24.61 -15.32
C SER A 722 10.39 25.38 -14.19
N GLU A 723 9.69 25.64 -13.09
CA GLU A 723 10.15 26.41 -11.93
C GLU A 723 10.62 25.52 -10.77
N PHE A 724 10.41 24.19 -10.86
CA PHE A 724 10.77 23.24 -9.80
C PHE A 724 12.27 23.23 -9.47
N ALA A 725 13.13 23.50 -10.45
CA ALA A 725 14.58 23.53 -10.22
C ALA A 725 15.03 24.76 -9.40
N THR A 726 14.25 25.83 -9.39
CA THR A 726 14.58 27.11 -8.74
C THR A 726 13.63 27.46 -7.60
N ILE A 727 12.76 26.53 -7.19
CA ILE A 727 11.68 26.79 -6.23
C ILE A 727 12.21 27.19 -4.85
N GLU A 728 13.32 26.60 -4.42
CA GLU A 728 13.95 26.94 -3.13
C GLU A 728 14.46 28.38 -3.13
N ASP A 729 15.13 28.79 -4.23
CA ASP A 729 15.58 30.16 -4.42
C ASP A 729 14.41 31.15 -4.50
N ASP A 730 13.30 30.77 -5.14
CA ASP A 730 12.08 31.57 -5.22
C ASP A 730 11.46 31.80 -3.83
N LEU A 731 11.26 30.73 -3.05
CA LEU A 731 10.73 30.81 -1.68
C LEU A 731 11.63 31.66 -0.76
N LEU A 732 12.95 31.49 -0.85
CA LEU A 732 13.92 32.31 -0.10
C LEU A 732 13.90 33.77 -0.56
N SER A 733 13.73 34.04 -1.85
CA SER A 733 13.64 35.40 -2.38
C SER A 733 12.38 36.12 -1.88
N LEU A 734 11.25 35.41 -1.80
CA LEU A 734 9.99 35.93 -1.28
C LEU A 734 10.09 36.23 0.23
N GLN A 735 10.70 35.34 1.02
CA GLN A 735 11.00 35.61 2.44
C GLN A 735 11.88 36.86 2.60
N LYS A 736 12.95 36.98 1.81
CA LYS A 736 13.86 38.15 1.85
C LYS A 736 13.18 39.44 1.42
N SER A 737 12.19 39.35 0.53
CA SER A 737 11.33 40.49 0.15
C SER A 737 10.31 40.87 1.23
N GLY A 738 10.30 40.13 2.34
CA GLY A 738 9.42 40.36 3.47
C GLY A 738 8.01 39.83 3.24
N GLN A 739 7.85 38.77 2.45
CA GLN A 739 6.58 38.07 2.26
C GLN A 739 6.54 36.76 3.06
N THR A 740 5.43 36.53 3.76
CA THR A 740 5.13 35.24 4.38
C THR A 740 4.51 34.37 3.29
N VAL A 741 5.08 33.21 3.03
CA VAL A 741 4.63 32.28 1.99
C VAL A 741 4.12 31.01 2.65
N MET A 742 2.95 30.52 2.25
CA MET A 742 2.50 29.18 2.63
C MET A 742 2.47 28.28 1.40
N VAL A 743 2.85 27.03 1.59
CA VAL A 743 3.05 26.07 0.51
C VAL A 743 2.35 24.76 0.87
N ASP A 744 1.42 24.32 0.02
CA ASP A 744 0.81 22.99 0.11
C ASP A 744 1.48 22.04 -0.91
N PHE A 745 2.06 20.96 -0.42
CA PHE A 745 2.65 19.89 -1.23
C PHE A 745 1.60 18.80 -1.41
N THR A 746 1.01 18.74 -2.60
CA THR A 746 -0.11 17.85 -2.96
C THR A 746 0.31 16.82 -4.01
N ALA A 747 -0.50 15.78 -4.20
CA ALA A 747 -0.52 14.98 -5.43
C ALA A 747 -1.95 14.63 -5.82
N THR A 748 -2.17 14.24 -7.08
CA THR A 748 -3.45 13.74 -7.59
C THR A 748 -3.86 12.42 -6.94
N TRP A 749 -2.90 11.51 -6.74
CA TRP A 749 -3.12 10.19 -6.15
C TRP A 749 -3.23 10.20 -4.62
N CYS A 750 -2.97 11.33 -3.95
CA CYS A 750 -2.84 11.40 -2.49
C CYS A 750 -4.17 11.78 -1.79
N PRO A 751 -4.90 10.81 -1.19
CA PRO A 751 -6.20 11.09 -0.55
C PRO A 751 -6.08 11.97 0.70
N ASN A 752 -5.01 11.80 1.49
CA ASN A 752 -4.77 12.61 2.69
C ASN A 752 -4.45 14.07 2.33
N CYS A 753 -3.76 14.31 1.22
CA CYS A 753 -3.51 15.65 0.70
C CYS A 753 -4.83 16.37 0.36
N LYS A 754 -5.73 15.69 -0.37
CA LYS A 754 -7.05 16.24 -0.70
C LYS A 754 -7.92 16.44 0.55
N TYR A 755 -7.84 15.53 1.51
CA TYR A 755 -8.55 15.65 2.78
C TYR A 755 -8.07 16.88 3.57
N ASN A 756 -6.76 17.07 3.76
CA ASN A 756 -6.21 18.24 4.46
C ASN A 756 -6.56 19.54 3.72
N PHE A 757 -6.42 19.54 2.40
CA PHE A 757 -6.74 20.68 1.56
C PHE A 757 -8.19 21.14 1.78
N ALA A 758 -9.15 20.21 1.74
CA ALA A 758 -10.56 20.55 1.89
C ALA A 758 -11.00 20.83 3.34
N SER A 759 -10.43 20.12 4.32
CA SER A 759 -10.90 20.15 5.72
C SER A 759 -10.17 21.15 6.61
N ALA A 760 -8.91 21.47 6.31
CA ALA A 760 -8.05 22.29 7.15
C ALA A 760 -7.47 23.50 6.43
N ILE A 761 -6.90 23.33 5.22
CA ILE A 761 -6.10 24.37 4.55
C ILE A 761 -6.97 25.37 3.79
N ASP A 762 -7.86 24.92 2.90
CA ASP A 762 -8.73 25.78 2.07
C ASP A 762 -10.11 25.99 2.70
N THR A 763 -10.10 26.50 3.93
CA THR A 763 -11.30 26.83 4.73
C THR A 763 -11.56 28.34 4.75
N GLN A 764 -12.79 28.74 5.09
CA GLN A 764 -13.16 30.16 5.03
C GLN A 764 -12.44 30.98 6.11
N GLU A 765 -12.17 30.35 7.25
CA GLU A 765 -11.44 30.91 8.38
C GLU A 765 -9.95 31.07 8.06
N VAL A 766 -9.33 30.06 7.45
CA VAL A 766 -7.93 30.18 6.99
C VAL A 766 -7.81 31.23 5.88
N ALA A 767 -8.75 31.26 4.93
CA ALA A 767 -8.80 32.30 3.90
C ALA A 767 -8.85 33.72 4.48
N ALA A 768 -9.62 33.90 5.57
CA ALA A 768 -9.66 35.17 6.27
C ALA A 768 -8.29 35.55 6.85
N VAL A 769 -7.59 34.62 7.53
CA VAL A 769 -6.25 34.85 8.08
C VAL A 769 -5.23 35.15 6.98
N VAL A 770 -5.23 34.38 5.90
CA VAL A 770 -4.34 34.56 4.74
C VAL A 770 -4.53 35.94 4.11
N SER A 771 -5.78 36.38 3.93
CA SER A 771 -6.10 37.69 3.37
C SER A 771 -5.74 38.84 4.31
N GLN A 772 -5.97 38.70 5.62
CA GLN A 772 -5.63 39.72 6.63
C GLN A 772 -4.12 39.92 6.75
N ASN A 773 -3.36 38.84 6.65
CA ASN A 773 -1.91 38.83 6.82
C ASN A 773 -1.14 38.97 5.48
N ASN A 774 -1.85 39.11 4.36
CA ASN A 774 -1.29 39.20 3.01
C ASN A 774 -0.27 38.08 2.72
N ILE A 775 -0.63 36.85 3.10
CA ILE A 775 0.22 35.66 2.94
C ILE A 775 0.13 35.18 1.50
N VAL A 776 1.26 34.77 0.91
CA VAL A 776 1.32 34.27 -0.47
C VAL A 776 1.05 32.75 -0.47
N PRO A 777 -0.08 32.29 -1.05
CA PRO A 777 -0.38 30.87 -1.17
C PRO A 777 0.28 30.24 -2.40
N LYS A 778 1.06 29.17 -2.23
CA LYS A 778 1.60 28.35 -3.33
C LYS A 778 1.17 26.89 -3.21
N ILE A 779 0.94 26.24 -4.35
CA ILE A 779 0.73 24.79 -4.45
C ILE A 779 1.86 24.19 -5.27
N ILE A 780 2.46 23.12 -4.74
CA ILE A 780 3.45 22.30 -5.44
C ILE A 780 2.82 20.93 -5.68
N ASP A 781 2.67 20.56 -6.95
CA ASP A 781 2.17 19.24 -7.35
C ASP A 781 3.33 18.24 -7.46
N TYR A 782 3.42 17.33 -6.48
CA TYR A 782 4.40 16.26 -6.40
C TYR A 782 3.90 14.94 -7.01
N THR A 783 2.89 14.96 -7.88
CA THR A 783 2.33 13.77 -8.54
C THR A 783 3.39 12.91 -9.24
N ASN A 784 4.36 13.54 -9.91
CA ASN A 784 5.39 12.86 -10.71
C ASN A 784 6.70 12.60 -9.96
N GLU A 785 6.75 12.88 -8.65
CA GLU A 785 7.92 12.69 -7.79
C GLU A 785 9.24 13.36 -8.27
N ASP A 786 9.15 14.54 -8.90
CA ASP A 786 10.29 15.21 -9.52
C ASP A 786 11.51 15.38 -8.59
N PRO A 787 12.75 15.07 -9.05
CA PRO A 787 13.95 15.10 -8.21
C PRO A 787 14.22 16.44 -7.48
N PRO A 788 14.01 17.63 -8.09
CA PRO A 788 14.18 18.91 -7.38
C PRO A 788 13.19 19.08 -6.21
N LEU A 789 11.95 18.65 -6.38
CA LEU A 789 10.93 18.72 -5.33
C LEU A 789 11.21 17.72 -4.21
N LYS A 790 11.71 16.52 -4.55
CA LYS A 790 12.17 15.53 -3.58
C LYS A 790 13.32 16.05 -2.72
N ALA A 791 14.26 16.79 -3.32
CA ALA A 791 15.36 17.43 -2.61
C ALA A 791 14.85 18.52 -1.65
N LEU A 792 13.88 19.35 -2.10
CA LEU A 792 13.24 20.35 -1.24
C LEU A 792 12.52 19.70 -0.05
N LEU A 793 11.71 18.66 -0.29
CA LEU A 793 11.03 17.91 0.78
C LEU A 793 12.02 17.38 1.83
N ASN A 794 13.09 16.71 1.36
CA ASN A 794 14.14 16.18 2.24
C ASN A 794 14.85 17.30 3.02
N GLY A 795 15.09 18.46 2.39
CA GLY A 795 15.67 19.64 3.02
C GLY A 795 14.79 20.22 4.13
N LEU A 796 13.48 20.06 4.02
CA LEU A 796 12.50 20.42 5.04
C LEU A 796 12.31 19.33 6.12
N GLY A 797 13.06 18.21 6.03
CA GLY A 797 13.05 17.12 7.01
C GLY A 797 12.02 16.02 6.75
N TYR A 798 11.36 16.01 5.59
CA TYR A 798 10.31 15.05 5.24
C TYR A 798 10.62 14.30 3.94
N ASN A 799 10.17 13.05 3.83
CA ASN A 799 10.40 12.20 2.66
C ASN A 799 9.11 11.85 1.88
N SER A 800 7.97 12.43 2.27
CA SER A 800 6.64 12.10 1.74
C SER A 800 5.65 13.27 1.88
N ILE A 801 4.51 13.15 1.19
CA ILE A 801 3.33 14.03 1.26
C ILE A 801 2.19 13.29 1.99
N PRO A 802 1.19 13.97 2.60
CA PRO A 802 0.93 15.42 2.60
C PRO A 802 1.91 16.22 3.45
N MET A 803 2.28 17.40 2.97
CA MET A 803 3.11 18.33 3.73
C MET A 803 2.66 19.78 3.45
N PHE A 804 2.46 20.54 4.53
CA PHE A 804 2.13 21.96 4.48
C PHE A 804 3.23 22.75 5.17
N ALA A 805 3.83 23.71 4.47
CA ALA A 805 4.92 24.54 4.99
C ALA A 805 4.56 26.02 5.01
N VAL A 806 4.96 26.74 6.05
CA VAL A 806 4.85 28.20 6.14
C VAL A 806 6.22 28.82 6.37
N PHE A 807 6.58 29.71 5.47
CA PHE A 807 7.83 30.45 5.40
C PHE A 807 7.57 31.89 5.90
N PRO A 808 7.89 32.23 7.16
CA PRO A 808 7.64 33.55 7.74
C PRO A 808 8.51 34.66 7.11
N ALA A 809 7.92 35.83 6.89
CA ALA A 809 8.65 37.03 6.41
C ALA A 809 9.71 37.52 7.40
N ASN A 810 9.40 37.48 8.71
CA ASN A 810 10.19 38.13 9.76
C ASN A 810 11.37 37.26 10.26
N ARG A 811 11.44 36.00 9.83
CA ARG A 811 12.45 35.01 10.24
C ARG A 811 12.96 34.21 9.01
N PRO A 812 13.81 34.82 8.16
CA PRO A 812 14.31 34.16 6.96
C PRO A 812 15.14 32.92 7.34
N GLY A 813 14.82 31.77 6.74
CA GLY A 813 15.48 30.49 7.03
C GLY A 813 14.82 29.66 8.13
N GLU A 814 13.80 30.17 8.82
CA GLU A 814 12.87 29.35 9.60
C GLU A 814 11.70 28.91 8.72
N VAL A 815 11.18 27.71 8.97
CA VAL A 815 10.02 27.14 8.27
C VAL A 815 9.18 26.39 9.29
N TYR A 816 7.87 26.63 9.29
CA TYR A 816 6.90 25.79 9.99
C TYR A 816 6.46 24.70 9.06
N VAL A 817 6.43 23.45 9.53
CA VAL A 817 5.97 22.32 8.74
C VAL A 817 4.91 21.55 9.51
N LEU A 818 3.80 21.26 8.85
CA LEU A 818 2.74 20.38 9.31
C LEU A 818 2.65 19.18 8.35
N SER A 819 2.68 17.96 8.88
CA SER A 819 2.57 16.71 8.12
C SER A 819 1.34 15.89 8.53
N ASP A 820 1.08 14.82 7.78
CA ASP A 820 0.05 13.82 8.09
C ASP A 820 -1.38 14.37 8.06
N VAL A 821 -2.17 14.19 9.10
CA VAL A 821 -3.55 14.72 9.17
C VAL A 821 -3.53 15.97 10.04
N ILE A 822 -3.81 17.12 9.42
CA ILE A 822 -3.73 18.42 10.09
C ILE A 822 -5.13 18.97 10.33
N THR A 823 -5.30 19.74 11.41
CA THR A 823 -6.57 20.41 11.68
C THR A 823 -6.54 21.86 11.21
N LYS A 824 -7.73 22.43 10.98
CA LYS A 824 -7.91 23.86 10.69
C LYS A 824 -7.23 24.74 11.74
N GLN A 825 -7.25 24.34 13.01
CA GLN A 825 -6.69 25.14 14.09
C GLN A 825 -5.16 25.17 14.05
N ASP A 826 -4.52 24.07 13.66
CA ASP A 826 -3.06 23.98 13.50
C ASP A 826 -2.59 24.95 12.42
N VAL A 827 -3.29 24.98 11.29
CA VAL A 827 -3.00 25.90 10.18
C VAL A 827 -3.16 27.35 10.62
N ILE A 828 -4.24 27.70 11.33
CA ILE A 828 -4.46 29.06 11.83
C ILE A 828 -3.38 29.47 12.82
N ASN A 829 -3.01 28.60 13.76
CA ASN A 829 -1.97 28.87 14.75
C ASN A 829 -0.63 29.15 14.08
N VAL A 830 -0.22 28.29 13.15
CA VAL A 830 1.04 28.47 12.40
C VAL A 830 1.03 29.76 11.58
N LEU A 831 -0.07 30.10 10.90
CA LEU A 831 -0.14 31.33 10.11
C LEU A 831 -0.11 32.59 10.99
N ASN A 832 -0.67 32.54 12.20
CA ASN A 832 -0.60 33.63 13.16
C ASN A 832 0.82 33.79 13.73
N ASP A 833 1.50 32.69 14.05
CA ASP A 833 2.87 32.69 14.56
C ASP A 833 3.91 33.09 13.50
N ALA A 834 3.67 32.71 12.25
CA ALA A 834 4.48 33.16 11.12
C ALA A 834 4.37 34.67 10.89
N GLY A 835 3.21 35.24 11.21
CA GLY A 835 2.94 36.67 11.15
C GLY A 835 2.75 37.19 9.72
N PRO A 836 2.31 38.47 9.59
CA PRO A 836 1.97 39.05 8.30
C PRO A 836 3.19 39.33 7.41
N SER A 837 2.95 39.35 6.10
CA SER A 837 3.89 39.94 5.16
C SER A 837 4.13 41.42 5.50
N SER A 838 5.39 41.86 5.43
CA SER A 838 5.77 43.25 5.75
C SER A 838 5.10 44.26 4.81
N ALA A 839 4.69 45.42 5.37
CA ALA A 839 3.95 46.46 4.63
C ALA A 839 4.70 47.05 3.42
N SER A 840 6.03 46.87 3.33
CA SER A 840 6.84 47.31 2.19
C SER A 840 6.71 46.41 0.94
N ALA A 841 6.24 45.17 1.09
CA ALA A 841 6.07 44.22 -0.01
C ALA A 841 4.77 44.44 -0.81
N ALA A 842 3.85 45.28 -0.32
CA ALA A 842 2.58 45.58 -0.96
C ALA A 842 2.69 46.47 -2.22
N VAL A 843 3.89 46.96 -2.57
CA VAL A 843 4.09 47.98 -3.64
C VAL A 843 4.67 47.42 -4.95
N THR A 844 5.07 46.15 -5.03
CA THR A 844 5.56 45.54 -6.28
C THR A 844 4.59 44.53 -6.90
N GLY A 845 3.28 44.75 -6.75
CA GLY A 845 2.27 44.09 -7.57
C GLY A 845 2.25 44.67 -8.98
N ASN A 846 3.28 44.39 -9.78
CA ASN A 846 3.27 44.75 -11.19
C ASN A 846 2.19 43.92 -11.87
N THR A 847 1.22 44.62 -12.47
CA THR A 847 0.05 44.11 -13.21
C THR A 847 0.48 43.18 -14.34
N THR A 848 0.86 41.95 -14.00
CA THR A 848 1.02 40.88 -14.97
C THR A 848 -0.23 40.06 -14.87
N THR A 849 -1.11 40.26 -15.85
CA THR A 849 -2.36 39.54 -16.09
C THR A 849 -2.34 38.15 -15.46
N ALA A 850 -3.08 37.98 -14.37
CA ALA A 850 -3.40 36.67 -13.83
C ALA A 850 -4.04 35.87 -14.96
N LYS A 851 -3.25 34.99 -15.58
CA LYS A 851 -3.78 33.94 -16.43
C LYS A 851 -4.51 33.03 -15.45
N THR A 852 -5.81 33.23 -15.32
CA THR A 852 -6.72 32.14 -14.93
C THR A 852 -6.55 31.07 -16.00
N ALA A 853 -5.54 30.22 -15.82
CA ALA A 853 -5.38 29.03 -16.64
C ALA A 853 -6.59 28.16 -16.33
N MET A 854 -7.45 28.01 -17.33
CA MET A 854 -8.39 26.90 -17.40
C MET A 854 -7.62 25.64 -17.00
N VAL A 855 -8.13 24.98 -15.96
CA VAL A 855 -7.75 23.63 -15.55
C VAL A 855 -7.73 22.76 -16.80
N ALA A 856 -6.54 22.48 -17.30
CA ALA A 856 -6.26 21.36 -18.18
C ALA A 856 -5.73 20.27 -17.25
N HIS A 857 -6.64 19.63 -16.52
CA HIS A 857 -6.39 18.45 -15.70
C HIS A 857 -7.55 17.50 -15.80
#